data_AF-A0A7V7TMN7-F1
#
_entry.id   AF-A0A7V7TMN7-F1
#
_cell.length_a   1.000
_cell.length_b   1.000
_cell.length_c   1.000
_cell.angle_alpha   90.00
_cell.angle_beta   90.00
_cell.angle_gamma   90.00
#
_symmetry.space_group_name_H-M   'P 1'
#
loop_
_entity.id
_entity.type
_entity.pdbx_description
1 polymer ?
#
loop_
_entity_poly.entity_id
_entity_poly.type
_entity_poly.pdbx_seq_one_letter_code
_entity_poly.pdbx_strand_id
1 'polypeptide(L)'
;MSISPPPQRRIGMVDTPSTESNAKSLLDTLIKAYAPEDKTAEFEKRFKEKLGLTSVFDITGMTEAGFKDHLVSAFDNDEMFKVHAGSIAGSLYNDARCYAAQISHLYREQRTSDGTAQHQWHPLGIRAIEKQGPTYTHLFKENWDDACKNDSIAAIDSPVAYLRALYRFALQLESSVSQLPDEKTNRIPLAKRRPDLADLSIDQQSTFTAQPMLGIVNAILDKNIQKALQTTDDEGKSTYEVLAHRYYPFALPYEFFHHQCLLGLSANKPTLGELNYLISDSLPITPSRNSSYGKVLETASHEAQMLMSGLGPKQQALLTAWAEKILTDEVHERPTPEERKRKDSYWEKIYGFTSISDLKKIPTFLERTELEAEQMEALLAQGKSAPRTSPHYSLGAPFSRPYGARYVNGPVATDDKSMTLDNENRPGEIANATEDKFERLHRMIRLQRWLAIPFNELDTLICSALESQSRANSKMQLDSYVIRALGVYRFLNRRYSITAEDFAALLHQVSPCATGDNTSLFDNVFNKARLFEKPLKLDGRDFQANDSDPVSHTILQHLSVSLGLPLTEDSLFRVVKNTQKYLGSLKCDLLTLSSIYRQARTARMFGLSIAELSTLENFLGGESISRCLATGNTGRRTFQIRGQKADQYFELVAHFQLPEGGDPGEATLLAGSTLRTNTSWFADATTIKKLDVSLIPESGDEERPWITIDQIQTTDSTSATSLEGQNIKWHGAGFDELTHRKCTNMILQSIRGEGSLTSIGTFSGEIDKVVLSVPPQEASALNILDILMQLDWITRWIKESAYDISMLQRVLELHPNDDYLLGDLQHHLTKLVAETRQCAVTAQELATLALPENIDWQAKLASTLLDDKGLVKNFAPSIKDDVPQKLTNALDKIFVELTLDADPDKDLRLKNDCTQKLKNLLLLAHDRQQHLIEAFLQETFLLPMNCAKDVVIWARTSVHKVLTKALDIEDPYKLAHKLHPLLRHTEAAVRLQLSNKALRALLNTAHWLDTPDGQLRLSFKTLYLFDRFNHFMNTYQQPEESLLSYLEFANASGSEGSVVNDRLAQLMKWTTAEVTMLTSKLMFKQARTMRDIDWVMRCHNACKATGLNATALLNAASLDNNSPVVQWKTVGEAVMVASR
;
A
#
# COMPACT_ATOMS: atom_id res chain seq x y z
N MET A 1 96.48 15.43 23.06
CA MET A 1 97.23 15.69 21.81
C MET A 1 96.25 16.21 20.77
N SER A 2 96.65 17.29 20.12
CA SER A 2 95.92 18.13 19.17
C SER A 2 95.26 17.36 18.01
N ILE A 3 94.00 17.67 17.72
CA ILE A 3 93.39 17.36 16.43
C ILE A 3 93.30 18.67 15.65
N SER A 4 94.15 18.80 14.64
CA SER A 4 94.23 19.93 13.71
C SER A 4 92.97 20.04 12.85
N PRO A 5 92.57 21.25 12.41
CA PRO A 5 91.44 21.43 11.50
C PRO A 5 91.81 21.09 10.05
N PRO A 6 90.87 20.59 9.22
CA PRO A 6 91.09 20.41 7.78
C PRO A 6 90.99 21.74 7.01
N PRO A 7 91.62 21.84 5.81
CA PRO A 7 91.87 23.11 5.15
C PRO A 7 90.62 23.65 4.42
N GLN A 8 90.38 24.95 4.58
CA GLN A 8 89.51 25.74 3.72
C GLN A 8 90.15 25.90 2.34
N ARG A 9 89.52 25.37 1.27
CA ARG A 9 89.75 25.84 -0.10
C ARG A 9 88.72 26.92 -0.42
N ARG A 10 89.16 28.18 -0.34
CA ARG A 10 88.52 29.33 -0.98
C ARG A 10 88.52 29.11 -2.49
N ILE A 11 87.35 29.00 -3.10
CA ILE A 11 87.16 29.31 -4.52
C ILE A 11 86.55 30.72 -4.55
N GLY A 12 87.20 31.61 -5.29
CA GLY A 12 86.85 33.02 -5.34
C GLY A 12 85.45 33.25 -5.93
N MET A 13 84.78 34.27 -5.39
CA MET A 13 83.64 34.94 -6.01
C MET A 13 83.99 35.29 -7.45
N VAL A 14 83.13 34.89 -8.39
CA VAL A 14 83.04 35.50 -9.72
C VAL A 14 81.79 36.36 -9.67
N ASP A 15 81.99 37.67 -9.56
CA ASP A 15 80.97 38.67 -9.83
C ASP A 15 80.40 38.45 -11.23
N THR A 16 79.10 38.72 -11.38
CA THR A 16 78.44 38.76 -12.69
C THR A 16 79.18 39.72 -13.63
N PRO A 17 79.30 39.33 -14.92
CA PRO A 17 78.86 40.27 -15.93
C PRO A 17 77.99 39.60 -16.99
N SER A 18 77.03 40.40 -17.43
CA SER A 18 76.24 40.28 -18.64
C SER A 18 77.07 40.02 -19.91
N THR A 19 76.35 39.52 -20.92
CA THR A 19 76.65 39.42 -22.37
C THR A 19 77.27 38.13 -22.88
N GLU A 20 76.42 37.38 -23.58
CA GLU A 20 76.68 36.58 -24.78
C GLU A 20 78.07 35.98 -24.93
N SER A 21 78.23 34.74 -24.46
CA SER A 21 79.13 33.78 -25.10
C SER A 21 78.47 32.40 -25.05
N ASN A 22 78.58 31.64 -26.14
CA ASN A 22 78.04 30.29 -26.32
C ASN A 22 78.33 29.37 -25.10
N ALA A 23 77.43 29.34 -24.13
CA ALA A 23 77.48 28.41 -23.02
C ALA A 23 77.14 27.02 -23.57
N LYS A 24 78.16 26.21 -23.85
CA LYS A 24 78.00 24.79 -24.16
C LYS A 24 77.22 24.17 -23.00
N SER A 25 76.10 23.50 -23.26
CA SER A 25 75.33 22.88 -22.20
C SER A 25 76.16 21.74 -21.56
N LEU A 26 75.93 21.48 -20.28
CA LEU A 26 76.60 20.40 -19.54
C LEU A 26 76.36 19.03 -20.19
N LEU A 27 75.20 18.88 -20.82
CA LEU A 27 74.84 17.73 -21.64
C LEU A 27 75.71 17.65 -22.91
N ASP A 28 76.00 18.76 -23.58
CA ASP A 28 76.86 18.78 -24.77
C ASP A 28 78.30 18.36 -24.46
N THR A 29 78.80 18.74 -23.29
CA THR A 29 80.12 18.29 -22.81
C THR A 29 80.14 16.81 -22.47
N LEU A 30 79.03 16.29 -21.93
CA LEU A 30 78.88 14.87 -21.61
C LEU A 30 78.75 14.02 -22.88
N ILE A 31 77.94 14.44 -23.86
CA ILE A 31 77.80 13.74 -25.15
C ILE A 31 79.15 13.69 -25.88
N LYS A 32 79.93 14.79 -25.86
CA LYS A 32 81.27 14.87 -26.45
C LYS A 32 82.26 13.88 -25.84
N ALA A 33 82.21 13.68 -24.53
CA ALA A 33 83.14 12.82 -23.83
C ALA A 33 82.97 11.32 -24.16
N TYR A 34 81.76 10.91 -24.59
CA TYR A 34 81.43 9.52 -24.88
C TYR A 34 81.23 9.22 -26.36
N ALA A 35 81.38 10.22 -27.23
CA ALA A 35 81.30 10.04 -28.66
C ALA A 35 82.55 9.32 -29.20
N PRO A 36 82.42 8.42 -30.20
CA PRO A 36 83.57 7.75 -30.78
C PRO A 36 84.50 8.78 -31.47
N GLU A 37 85.81 8.63 -31.28
CA GLU A 37 86.85 9.59 -31.71
C GLU A 37 86.80 9.90 -33.21
N ASP A 38 86.34 8.95 -34.03
CA ASP A 38 86.28 9.07 -35.49
C ASP A 38 84.99 9.73 -36.02
N LYS A 39 83.93 9.86 -35.20
CA LYS A 39 82.59 10.33 -35.64
C LYS A 39 81.82 11.16 -34.60
N THR A 40 82.51 12.03 -33.88
CA THR A 40 81.95 12.82 -32.76
C THR A 40 80.75 13.70 -33.17
N ALA A 41 80.88 14.45 -34.28
CA ALA A 41 79.84 15.36 -34.75
C ALA A 41 78.56 14.64 -35.23
N GLU A 42 78.72 13.45 -35.81
CA GLU A 42 77.59 12.62 -36.27
C GLU A 42 76.86 11.98 -35.09
N PHE A 43 77.61 11.49 -34.09
CA PHE A 43 77.05 10.98 -32.84
C PHE A 43 76.28 12.06 -32.07
N GLU A 44 76.86 13.25 -31.88
CA GLU A 44 76.18 14.38 -31.23
C GLU A 44 74.87 14.78 -31.92
N LYS A 45 74.90 14.88 -33.25
CA LYS A 45 73.72 15.25 -34.04
C LYS A 45 72.62 14.20 -33.92
N ARG A 46 72.95 12.92 -34.09
CA ARG A 46 71.98 11.81 -33.95
C ARG A 46 71.47 11.68 -32.52
N PHE A 47 72.34 11.83 -31.51
CA PHE A 47 71.96 11.79 -30.11
C PHE A 47 70.90 12.87 -29.81
N LYS A 48 71.11 14.10 -30.26
CA LYS A 48 70.15 15.21 -30.05
C LYS A 48 68.87 15.07 -30.88
N GLU A 49 68.97 14.71 -32.15
CA GLU A 49 67.83 14.61 -33.06
C GLU A 49 66.93 13.40 -32.78
N LYS A 50 67.50 12.26 -32.34
CA LYS A 50 66.76 11.01 -32.13
C LYS A 50 66.29 10.78 -30.70
N LEU A 51 67.04 11.21 -29.68
CA LEU A 51 66.68 10.96 -28.27
C LEU A 51 65.83 12.08 -27.67
N GLY A 52 65.88 13.30 -28.21
CA GLY A 52 65.09 14.44 -27.73
C GLY A 52 65.36 14.86 -26.28
N LEU A 53 66.48 14.44 -25.70
CA LEU A 53 66.88 14.77 -24.31
C LEU A 53 67.53 16.15 -24.27
N THR A 54 67.09 16.99 -23.34
CA THR A 54 67.50 18.40 -23.25
C THR A 54 68.45 18.67 -22.08
N SER A 55 68.39 17.83 -21.05
CA SER A 55 69.16 17.98 -19.82
C SER A 55 69.70 16.65 -19.31
N VAL A 56 70.74 16.73 -18.49
CA VAL A 56 71.27 15.61 -17.72
C VAL A 56 70.20 15.02 -16.78
N PHE A 57 69.25 15.85 -16.31
CA PHE A 57 68.13 15.40 -15.50
C PHE A 57 67.18 14.46 -16.25
N ASP A 58 67.04 14.62 -17.57
CA ASP A 58 66.19 13.77 -18.41
C ASP A 58 66.76 12.34 -18.50
N ILE A 59 68.09 12.22 -18.51
CA ILE A 59 68.80 10.93 -18.43
C ILE A 59 68.54 10.27 -17.08
N THR A 60 68.72 11.01 -15.98
CA THR A 60 68.52 10.47 -14.62
C THR A 60 67.06 10.20 -14.26
N GLY A 61 66.12 10.79 -15.01
CA GLY A 61 64.68 10.56 -14.86
C GLY A 61 64.25 9.17 -15.37
N MET A 62 65.08 8.52 -16.18
CA MET A 62 64.89 7.14 -16.65
C MET A 62 65.64 6.14 -15.77
N THR A 63 65.24 4.86 -15.82
CA THR A 63 66.05 3.78 -15.23
C THR A 63 67.27 3.51 -16.10
N GLU A 64 68.37 3.03 -15.51
CA GLU A 64 69.60 2.71 -16.25
C GLU A 64 69.34 1.76 -17.43
N ALA A 65 68.49 0.74 -17.21
CA ALA A 65 68.05 -0.18 -18.26
C ALA A 65 67.23 0.51 -19.36
N GLY A 66 66.27 1.36 -18.97
CA GLY A 66 65.43 2.09 -19.92
C GLY A 66 66.23 3.10 -20.76
N PHE A 67 67.21 3.77 -20.15
CA PHE A 67 68.12 4.66 -20.86
C PHE A 67 69.00 3.88 -21.85
N LYS A 68 69.54 2.72 -21.43
CA LYS A 68 70.32 1.84 -22.30
C LYS A 68 69.51 1.40 -23.53
N ASP A 69 68.28 0.95 -23.33
CA ASP A 69 67.40 0.53 -24.43
C ASP A 69 67.02 1.71 -25.35
N HIS A 70 66.69 2.87 -24.77
CA HIS A 70 66.37 4.07 -25.53
C HIS A 70 67.57 4.55 -26.36
N LEU A 71 68.77 4.52 -25.79
CA LEU A 71 70.02 4.88 -26.46
C LEU A 71 70.37 3.87 -27.56
N VAL A 72 70.25 2.57 -27.30
CA VAL A 72 70.50 1.51 -28.31
C VAL A 72 69.48 1.59 -29.46
N SER A 73 68.19 1.78 -29.17
CA SER A 73 67.14 1.90 -30.19
C SER A 73 67.26 3.15 -31.07
N ALA A 74 67.75 4.27 -30.51
CA ALA A 74 68.00 5.48 -31.28
C ALA A 74 69.07 5.31 -32.37
N PHE A 75 69.96 4.33 -32.20
CA PHE A 75 71.03 3.98 -33.15
C PHE A 75 70.78 2.66 -33.90
N ASP A 76 69.56 2.09 -33.87
CA ASP A 76 69.23 0.79 -34.49
C ASP A 76 69.57 0.68 -35.99
N ASN A 77 69.66 1.80 -36.69
CA ASN A 77 69.97 1.84 -38.13
C ASN A 77 71.49 1.72 -38.45
N ASP A 78 72.36 1.67 -37.44
CA ASP A 78 73.82 1.64 -37.61
C ASP A 78 74.48 0.75 -36.55
N GLU A 79 74.85 -0.46 -36.94
CA GLU A 79 75.41 -1.50 -36.05
C GLU A 79 76.63 -1.02 -35.24
N MET A 80 77.46 -0.14 -35.81
CA MET A 80 78.63 0.39 -35.09
C MET A 80 78.21 1.29 -33.92
N PHE A 81 77.30 2.24 -34.17
CA PHE A 81 76.82 3.11 -33.10
C PHE A 81 75.95 2.36 -32.09
N LYS A 82 75.23 1.31 -32.51
CA LYS A 82 74.43 0.45 -31.63
C LYS A 82 75.27 -0.33 -30.62
N VAL A 83 76.39 -0.93 -31.07
CA VAL A 83 77.32 -1.64 -30.19
C VAL A 83 78.05 -0.66 -29.26
N HIS A 84 78.51 0.47 -29.79
CA HIS A 84 79.15 1.53 -29.00
C HIS A 84 78.20 2.07 -27.93
N ALA A 85 76.96 2.40 -28.31
CA ALA A 85 75.86 2.80 -27.45
C ALA A 85 75.63 1.83 -26.28
N GLY A 86 75.55 0.53 -26.57
CA GLY A 86 75.32 -0.50 -25.56
C GLY A 86 76.46 -0.62 -24.54
N SER A 87 77.70 -0.31 -24.94
CA SER A 87 78.88 -0.34 -24.08
C SER A 87 79.00 0.90 -23.19
N ILE A 88 78.69 2.09 -23.73
CA ILE A 88 78.85 3.36 -23.00
C ILE A 88 77.65 3.74 -22.11
N ALA A 89 76.48 3.14 -22.35
CA ALA A 89 75.23 3.56 -21.69
C ALA A 89 75.31 3.59 -20.16
N GLY A 90 75.94 2.58 -19.54
CA GLY A 90 76.07 2.51 -18.08
C GLY A 90 76.99 3.58 -17.49
N SER A 91 78.14 3.84 -18.11
CA SER A 91 79.06 4.91 -17.68
C SER A 91 78.45 6.29 -17.90
N LEU A 92 77.83 6.51 -19.06
CA LEU A 92 77.16 7.75 -19.40
C LEU A 92 76.03 8.09 -18.41
N TYR A 93 75.25 7.08 -18.01
CA TYR A 93 74.20 7.23 -17.00
C TYR A 93 74.75 7.59 -15.62
N ASN A 94 75.84 6.96 -15.19
CA ASN A 94 76.48 7.24 -13.90
C ASN A 94 77.08 8.65 -13.82
N ASP A 95 77.72 9.11 -14.89
CA ASP A 95 78.26 10.47 -14.98
C ASP A 95 77.14 11.50 -15.02
N ALA A 96 76.08 11.24 -15.79
CA ALA A 96 74.87 12.04 -15.78
C ALA A 96 74.27 12.15 -14.36
N ARG A 97 74.20 11.03 -13.62
CA ARG A 97 73.75 11.02 -12.22
C ARG A 97 74.62 11.88 -11.31
N CYS A 98 75.93 11.84 -11.49
CA CYS A 98 76.86 12.65 -10.70
C CYS A 98 76.67 14.15 -10.98
N TYR A 99 76.59 14.55 -12.25
CA TYR A 99 76.34 15.95 -12.62
C TYR A 99 74.96 16.44 -12.14
N ALA A 100 73.91 15.63 -12.28
CA ALA A 100 72.59 15.96 -11.77
C ALA A 100 72.60 16.15 -10.24
N ALA A 101 73.34 15.33 -9.49
CA ALA A 101 73.50 15.47 -8.05
C ALA A 101 74.24 16.77 -7.67
N GLN A 102 75.31 17.12 -8.39
CA GLN A 102 76.04 18.38 -8.18
C GLN A 102 75.17 19.61 -8.46
N ILE A 103 74.45 19.62 -9.59
CA ILE A 103 73.53 20.72 -9.93
C ILE A 103 72.41 20.82 -8.89
N SER A 104 71.86 19.69 -8.44
CA SER A 104 70.84 19.66 -7.40
C SER A 104 71.36 20.21 -6.07
N HIS A 105 72.61 19.92 -5.73
CA HIS A 105 73.25 20.44 -4.52
C HIS A 105 73.44 21.95 -4.61
N LEU A 106 74.03 22.45 -5.71
CA LEU A 106 74.21 23.89 -5.95
C LEU A 106 72.87 24.64 -5.95
N TYR A 107 71.85 24.06 -6.56
CA TYR A 107 70.50 24.64 -6.56
C TYR A 107 69.89 24.71 -5.16
N ARG A 108 70.08 23.66 -4.33
CA ARG A 108 69.62 23.69 -2.92
C ARG A 108 70.39 24.73 -2.10
N GLU A 109 71.69 24.85 -2.30
CA GLU A 109 72.50 25.90 -1.65
C GLU A 109 72.02 27.30 -2.04
N GLN A 110 71.74 27.52 -3.33
CA GLN A 110 71.22 28.80 -3.82
C GLN A 110 69.82 29.13 -3.26
N ARG A 111 68.94 28.14 -3.09
CA ARG A 111 67.60 28.36 -2.52
C ARG A 111 67.60 28.54 -1.00
N THR A 112 68.57 27.95 -0.31
CA THR A 112 68.68 28.06 1.14
C THR A 112 69.34 29.37 1.54
N SER A 113 70.20 29.96 0.71
CA SER A 113 70.86 31.25 0.98
C SER A 113 70.88 32.15 -0.25
N ASP A 114 70.29 33.34 -0.14
CA ASP A 114 70.30 34.37 -1.19
C ASP A 114 71.60 35.20 -1.22
N GLY A 115 72.60 34.85 -0.40
CA GLY A 115 73.88 35.55 -0.30
C GLY A 115 73.79 36.94 0.35
N THR A 116 72.57 37.42 0.60
CA THR A 116 72.22 38.66 1.32
C THR A 116 71.52 38.33 2.64
N ALA A 117 71.80 39.09 3.69
CA ALA A 117 71.12 38.91 4.97
C ALA A 117 69.72 39.53 4.88
N GLN A 118 68.68 38.70 4.73
CA GLN A 118 67.29 39.14 4.72
C GLN A 118 66.79 39.42 6.15
N HIS A 119 66.12 40.57 6.32
CA HIS A 119 65.40 41.08 7.51
C HIS A 119 66.09 41.05 8.90
N GLN A 120 66.08 42.22 9.55
CA GLN A 120 66.47 42.47 10.94
C GLN A 120 65.44 41.88 11.92
N TRP A 121 65.40 40.56 12.11
CA TRP A 121 64.69 39.95 13.23
C TRP A 121 65.46 40.24 14.53
N HIS A 122 65.30 41.45 15.08
CA HIS A 122 65.84 41.81 16.39
C HIS A 122 64.79 41.51 17.47
N PRO A 123 65.04 40.59 18.42
CA PRO A 123 64.22 40.55 19.63
C PRO A 123 64.36 41.89 20.36
N LEU A 124 63.25 42.49 20.80
CA LEU A 124 63.24 43.76 21.53
C LEU A 124 64.18 43.67 22.75
N GLY A 125 65.24 44.48 22.78
CA GLY A 125 66.21 44.51 23.89
C GLY A 125 67.61 45.01 23.49
N ILE A 126 68.53 45.03 24.45
CA ILE A 126 69.90 45.59 24.35
C ILE A 126 70.72 44.98 23.19
N ARG A 127 70.35 43.78 22.71
CA ARG A 127 71.01 43.10 21.57
C ARG A 127 70.60 43.62 20.19
N ALA A 128 69.64 44.54 20.08
CA ALA A 128 69.27 45.17 18.79
C ALA A 128 70.27 46.26 18.32
N ILE A 129 71.21 46.67 19.17
CA ILE A 129 72.14 47.78 18.90
C ILE A 129 73.34 47.33 18.06
N GLU A 130 73.71 46.04 18.09
CA GLU A 130 74.78 45.48 17.26
C GLU A 130 74.25 45.08 15.87
N LYS A 131 74.44 45.96 14.88
CA LYS A 131 74.08 45.70 13.48
C LYS A 131 74.90 44.59 12.79
N GLN A 132 75.95 44.05 13.42
CA GLN A 132 76.90 43.08 12.84
C GLN A 132 77.32 41.96 13.82
N GLY A 133 76.46 41.57 14.77
CA GLY A 133 76.74 40.41 15.62
C GLY A 133 76.71 39.08 14.83
N PRO A 134 77.31 37.99 15.33
CA PRO A 134 77.19 36.64 14.76
C PRO A 134 75.78 36.06 15.00
N THR A 135 74.76 36.75 14.50
CA THR A 135 73.38 36.28 14.47
C THR A 135 73.20 35.23 13.40
N TYR A 136 72.32 34.27 13.66
CA TYR A 136 71.99 33.17 12.74
C TYR A 136 71.68 33.66 11.32
N THR A 137 70.91 34.75 11.17
CA THR A 137 70.59 35.38 9.88
C THR A 137 71.80 35.94 9.12
N HIS A 138 72.85 36.38 9.82
CA HIS A 138 74.08 36.89 9.21
C HIS A 138 75.06 35.78 8.83
N LEU A 139 75.06 34.66 9.56
CA LEU A 139 75.94 33.52 9.32
C LEU A 139 75.44 32.64 8.18
N PHE A 140 74.13 32.36 8.15
CA PHE A 140 73.53 31.42 7.20
C PHE A 140 72.80 32.11 6.04
N LYS A 141 72.48 33.41 6.18
CA LYS A 141 71.87 34.25 5.13
C LYS A 141 70.66 33.58 4.47
N GLU A 142 69.82 32.97 5.29
CA GLU A 142 68.68 32.19 4.81
C GLU A 142 67.68 33.06 4.04
N ASN A 143 67.12 32.50 2.97
CA ASN A 143 66.04 33.12 2.24
C ASN A 143 64.71 32.90 2.98
N TRP A 144 64.32 33.88 3.80
CA TRP A 144 63.07 33.86 4.58
C TRP A 144 61.85 34.19 3.73
N ASP A 145 62.01 34.84 2.58
CA ASP A 145 60.91 35.10 1.65
C ASP A 145 60.37 33.79 1.01
N ASP A 146 61.20 32.75 0.93
CA ASP A 146 60.84 31.39 0.51
C ASP A 146 60.27 30.52 1.65
N ALA A 147 60.21 31.02 2.89
CA ALA A 147 59.68 30.28 4.03
C ALA A 147 58.15 30.36 4.10
N CYS A 148 57.50 29.23 4.37
CA CYS A 148 56.06 29.15 4.56
C CYS A 148 55.69 28.64 5.95
N LYS A 149 54.44 28.86 6.37
CA LYS A 149 53.90 28.24 7.59
C LYS A 149 53.85 26.72 7.43
N ASN A 150 53.99 25.98 8.54
CA ASN A 150 53.98 24.50 8.54
C ASN A 150 52.71 23.90 7.90
N ASP A 151 51.56 24.55 8.07
CA ASP A 151 50.28 24.07 7.51
C ASP A 151 49.99 24.61 6.09
N SER A 152 50.98 25.25 5.46
CA SER A 152 50.86 25.78 4.10
C SER A 152 50.97 24.67 3.06
N ILE A 153 50.16 24.75 1.99
CA ILE A 153 50.34 23.90 0.80
C ILE A 153 51.73 24.02 0.16
N ALA A 154 52.44 25.13 0.41
CA ALA A 154 53.78 25.37 -0.12
C ALA A 154 54.88 24.62 0.67
N ALA A 155 54.56 24.05 1.84
CA ALA A 155 55.53 23.34 2.65
C ALA A 155 56.04 22.09 1.91
N ILE A 156 57.34 21.83 2.02
CA ILE A 156 58.04 20.74 1.32
C ILE A 156 57.59 19.37 1.83
N ASP A 157 57.13 19.31 3.07
CA ASP A 157 56.59 18.15 3.77
C ASP A 157 55.05 18.15 3.82
N SER A 158 54.40 19.05 3.08
CA SER A 158 52.93 19.09 2.99
C SER A 158 52.36 17.80 2.37
N PRO A 159 51.08 17.48 2.67
CA PRO A 159 50.37 16.41 1.97
C PRO A 159 50.35 16.58 0.44
N VAL A 160 50.37 17.83 -0.04
CA VAL A 160 50.46 18.18 -1.46
C VAL A 160 51.80 17.75 -2.05
N ALA A 161 52.90 18.06 -1.37
CA ALA A 161 54.22 17.67 -1.82
C ALA A 161 54.35 16.14 -1.89
N TYR A 162 53.77 15.44 -0.92
CA TYR A 162 53.69 13.98 -0.92
C TYR A 162 52.83 13.44 -2.09
N LEU A 163 51.63 13.98 -2.30
CA LEU A 163 50.76 13.60 -3.42
C LEU A 163 51.44 13.78 -4.78
N ARG A 164 52.14 14.92 -4.97
CA ARG A 164 52.91 15.19 -6.18
C ARG A 164 54.03 14.17 -6.38
N ALA A 165 54.75 13.81 -5.31
CA ALA A 165 55.78 12.78 -5.36
C ALA A 165 55.20 11.42 -5.76
N LEU A 166 54.06 11.02 -5.17
CA LEU A 166 53.36 9.78 -5.50
C LEU A 166 52.89 9.76 -6.96
N TYR A 167 52.30 10.84 -7.45
CA TYR A 167 51.84 10.92 -8.84
C TYR A 167 52.99 10.76 -9.84
N ARG A 168 54.11 11.46 -9.60
CA ARG A 168 55.32 11.31 -10.42
C ARG A 168 55.90 9.90 -10.35
N PHE A 169 55.92 9.31 -9.16
CA PHE A 169 56.39 7.94 -8.97
C PHE A 169 55.51 6.93 -9.72
N ALA A 170 54.19 7.09 -9.69
CA ALA A 170 53.27 6.25 -10.46
C ALA A 170 53.51 6.35 -11.98
N LEU A 171 53.73 7.56 -12.50
CA LEU A 171 54.08 7.75 -13.92
C LEU A 171 55.43 7.10 -14.28
N GLN A 172 56.42 7.17 -13.38
CA GLN A 172 57.69 6.48 -13.58
C GLN A 172 57.52 4.97 -13.64
N LEU A 173 56.68 4.39 -12.77
CA LEU A 173 56.37 2.95 -12.79
C LEU A 173 55.70 2.53 -14.10
N GLU A 174 54.79 3.33 -14.65
CA GLU A 174 54.16 3.05 -15.94
C GLU A 174 55.15 3.08 -17.11
N SER A 175 56.11 4.01 -17.07
CA SER A 175 57.16 4.15 -18.08
C SER A 175 58.26 3.08 -17.99
N SER A 176 58.30 2.29 -16.90
CA SER A 176 59.35 1.28 -16.67
C SER A 176 59.26 0.11 -17.67
N VAL A 177 60.41 -0.40 -18.11
CA VAL A 177 60.50 -1.51 -19.08
C VAL A 177 60.04 -2.81 -18.42
N SER A 178 59.01 -3.48 -18.99
CA SER A 178 58.64 -4.85 -18.61
C SER A 178 59.60 -5.86 -19.24
N GLN A 179 59.94 -6.93 -18.50
CA GLN A 179 60.73 -8.04 -19.05
C GLN A 179 59.93 -8.91 -20.03
N LEU A 180 58.60 -8.89 -19.95
CA LEU A 180 57.68 -9.63 -20.81
C LEU A 180 56.97 -8.68 -21.80
N PRO A 181 56.96 -8.99 -23.12
CA PRO A 181 56.30 -8.16 -24.14
C PRO A 181 54.80 -7.93 -23.87
N ASP A 182 54.09 -8.95 -23.38
CA ASP A 182 52.64 -8.95 -23.16
C ASP A 182 52.20 -8.12 -21.93
N GLU A 183 53.10 -7.91 -20.97
CA GLU A 183 52.79 -7.08 -19.80
C GLU A 183 52.67 -5.60 -20.18
N LYS A 184 53.45 -5.14 -21.16
CA LYS A 184 53.44 -3.73 -21.58
C LYS A 184 52.12 -3.35 -22.27
N THR A 185 51.53 -4.27 -23.03
CA THR A 185 50.23 -4.11 -23.70
C THR A 185 49.05 -4.26 -22.74
N ASN A 186 49.16 -5.08 -21.69
CA ASN A 186 48.08 -5.28 -20.71
C ASN A 186 48.06 -4.24 -19.56
N ARG A 187 49.08 -3.37 -19.45
CA ARG A 187 49.11 -2.29 -18.46
C ARG A 187 48.03 -1.24 -18.75
N ILE A 188 47.06 -1.10 -17.84
CA ILE A 188 46.08 0.00 -17.87
C ILE A 188 46.71 1.23 -17.19
N PRO A 189 47.00 2.33 -17.91
CA PRO A 189 47.66 3.50 -17.32
C PRO A 189 46.72 4.30 -16.41
N LEU A 190 47.28 5.02 -15.45
CA LEU A 190 46.56 5.83 -14.46
C LEU A 190 45.70 6.90 -15.13
N ALA A 191 46.22 7.53 -16.19
CA ALA A 191 45.46 8.49 -16.99
C ALA A 191 44.21 7.88 -17.65
N LYS A 192 44.22 6.57 -17.97
CA LYS A 192 43.05 5.87 -18.49
C LYS A 192 42.08 5.46 -17.38
N ARG A 193 42.58 5.09 -16.20
CA ARG A 193 41.75 4.72 -15.03
C ARG A 193 41.04 5.91 -14.40
N ARG A 194 41.76 7.02 -14.24
CA ARG A 194 41.34 8.26 -13.57
C ARG A 194 41.86 9.47 -14.34
N PRO A 195 41.23 9.82 -15.47
CA PRO A 195 41.65 10.96 -16.29
C PRO A 195 41.52 12.30 -15.55
N ASP A 196 40.62 12.36 -14.56
CA ASP A 196 40.35 13.53 -13.75
C ASP A 196 41.53 13.94 -12.85
N LEU A 197 42.40 13.02 -12.41
CA LEU A 197 43.48 13.33 -11.47
C LEU A 197 44.49 14.35 -12.01
N ALA A 198 44.69 14.40 -13.34
CA ALA A 198 45.61 15.35 -13.96
C ALA A 198 45.03 16.79 -13.98
N ASP A 199 43.70 16.92 -14.00
CA ASP A 199 43.00 18.20 -14.14
C ASP A 199 42.61 18.83 -12.78
N LEU A 200 42.75 18.09 -11.68
CA LEU A 200 42.36 18.57 -10.34
C LEU A 200 43.26 19.72 -9.87
N SER A 201 42.64 20.86 -9.54
CA SER A 201 43.35 22.00 -8.97
C SER A 201 43.76 21.73 -7.53
N ILE A 202 45.04 21.96 -7.24
CA ILE A 202 45.60 21.86 -5.90
C ILE A 202 45.56 23.25 -5.27
N ASP A 203 44.65 23.44 -4.32
CA ASP A 203 44.53 24.66 -3.52
C ASP A 203 44.28 24.31 -2.04
N GLN A 204 44.26 25.32 -1.16
CA GLN A 204 44.05 25.11 0.28
C GLN A 204 42.68 24.46 0.57
N GLN A 205 41.63 24.81 -0.18
CA GLN A 205 40.29 24.26 0.04
C GLN A 205 40.22 22.80 -0.43
N SER A 206 40.74 22.47 -1.62
CA SER A 206 40.72 21.11 -2.17
C SER A 206 41.58 20.13 -1.37
N THR A 207 42.65 20.61 -0.75
CA THR A 207 43.58 19.78 0.04
C THR A 207 43.04 19.43 1.43
N PHE A 208 42.43 20.41 2.13
CA PHE A 208 42.12 20.27 3.55
C PHE A 208 40.62 20.16 3.88
N THR A 209 39.73 20.40 2.91
CA THR A 209 38.30 20.22 3.14
C THR A 209 37.95 18.74 3.14
N ALA A 210 37.47 18.23 4.28
CA ALA A 210 37.00 16.86 4.38
C ALA A 210 35.77 16.63 3.48
N GLN A 211 35.81 15.56 2.68
CA GLN A 211 34.75 15.18 1.73
C GLN A 211 34.33 13.71 1.98
N PRO A 212 33.03 13.38 1.87
CA PRO A 212 32.59 11.99 1.96
C PRO A 212 33.15 11.13 0.83
N MET A 213 33.87 10.05 1.19
CA MET A 213 34.50 9.15 0.21
C MET A 213 33.49 8.59 -0.82
N LEU A 214 32.30 8.20 -0.36
CA LEU A 214 31.25 7.67 -1.24
C LEU A 214 30.74 8.72 -2.25
N GLY A 215 30.73 9.99 -1.88
CA GLY A 215 30.35 11.09 -2.78
C GLY A 215 31.33 11.21 -3.95
N ILE A 216 32.63 11.08 -3.66
CA ILE A 216 33.69 11.09 -4.68
C ILE A 216 33.52 9.88 -5.62
N VAL A 217 33.29 8.68 -5.08
CA VAL A 217 33.09 7.46 -5.87
C VAL A 217 31.90 7.62 -6.82
N ASN A 218 30.75 8.08 -6.31
CA ASN A 218 29.55 8.26 -7.13
C ASN A 218 29.76 9.31 -8.23
N ALA A 219 30.44 10.42 -7.94
CA ALA A 219 30.74 11.45 -8.94
C ALA A 219 31.65 10.93 -10.06
N ILE A 220 32.64 10.10 -9.72
CA ILE A 220 33.54 9.48 -10.71
C ILE A 220 32.77 8.47 -11.58
N LEU A 221 31.95 7.62 -10.95
CA LEU A 221 31.14 6.64 -11.67
C LEU A 221 30.17 7.34 -12.62
N ASP A 222 29.48 8.39 -12.16
CA ASP A 222 28.56 9.17 -12.96
C ASP A 222 29.25 9.79 -14.19
N LYS A 223 30.40 10.45 -14.01
CA LYS A 223 31.19 11.02 -15.11
C LYS A 223 31.60 9.96 -16.14
N ASN A 224 32.02 8.79 -15.67
CA ASN A 224 32.42 7.69 -16.56
C ASN A 224 31.23 7.09 -17.32
N ILE A 225 30.08 6.93 -16.65
CA ILE A 225 28.85 6.45 -17.28
C ILE A 225 28.39 7.45 -18.33
N GLN A 226 28.30 8.74 -17.99
CA GLN A 226 27.92 9.81 -18.93
C GLN A 226 28.83 9.85 -20.16
N LYS A 227 30.14 9.67 -19.99
CA LYS A 227 31.08 9.57 -21.10
C LYS A 227 30.83 8.33 -21.97
N ALA A 228 30.49 7.19 -21.37
CA ALA A 228 30.16 5.98 -22.12
C ALA A 228 28.84 6.14 -22.91
N LEU A 229 27.85 6.82 -22.32
CA LEU A 229 26.53 7.03 -22.93
C LEU A 229 26.58 7.86 -24.22
N GLN A 230 27.56 8.77 -24.36
CA GLN A 230 27.79 9.55 -25.60
C GLN A 230 28.01 8.69 -26.85
N THR A 231 28.41 7.41 -26.68
CA THR A 231 28.65 6.48 -27.79
C THR A 231 27.48 5.54 -28.07
N THR A 232 26.39 5.68 -27.32
CA THR A 232 25.21 4.80 -27.37
C THR A 232 23.96 5.57 -27.76
N ASP A 233 22.87 4.87 -28.07
CA ASP A 233 21.56 5.46 -28.41
C ASP A 233 20.92 6.27 -27.25
N ASP A 234 21.53 6.26 -26.05
CA ASP A 234 21.09 6.99 -24.87
C ASP A 234 21.82 8.34 -24.68
N GLU A 235 22.41 8.89 -25.75
CA GLU A 235 23.07 10.20 -25.72
C GLU A 235 22.14 11.30 -25.17
N GLY A 236 22.65 12.08 -24.21
CA GLY A 236 21.92 13.18 -23.58
C GLY A 236 20.95 12.79 -22.46
N LYS A 237 20.78 11.50 -22.15
CA LYS A 237 19.99 11.04 -20.99
C LYS A 237 20.80 11.08 -19.70
N SER A 238 20.13 11.37 -18.58
CA SER A 238 20.78 11.32 -17.27
C SER A 238 21.05 9.87 -16.82
N THR A 239 22.06 9.69 -15.96
CA THR A 239 22.45 8.36 -15.45
C THR A 239 21.27 7.67 -14.76
N TYR A 240 20.50 8.40 -13.96
CA TYR A 240 19.32 7.86 -13.27
C TYR A 240 18.20 7.44 -14.23
N GLU A 241 17.99 8.16 -15.33
CA GLU A 241 17.02 7.75 -16.35
C GLU A 241 17.44 6.45 -17.03
N VAL A 242 18.72 6.27 -17.33
CA VAL A 242 19.22 5.03 -17.93
C VAL A 242 19.09 3.86 -16.95
N LEU A 243 19.48 4.04 -15.69
CA LEU A 243 19.38 3.00 -14.65
C LEU A 243 17.93 2.56 -14.39
N ALA A 244 16.94 3.43 -14.59
CA ALA A 244 15.53 3.10 -14.47
C ALA A 244 15.00 2.25 -15.64
N HIS A 245 15.63 2.30 -16.83
CA HIS A 245 15.17 1.59 -18.04
C HIS A 245 15.95 0.30 -18.36
N ARG A 246 17.08 0.07 -17.70
CA ARG A 246 17.87 -1.17 -17.82
C ARG A 246 17.36 -2.22 -16.85
N TYR A 247 17.41 -3.50 -17.25
CA TYR A 247 16.99 -4.63 -16.41
C TYR A 247 18.15 -5.56 -16.03
N TYR A 248 19.23 -5.61 -16.83
CA TYR A 248 20.48 -6.26 -16.46
C TYR A 248 21.53 -5.20 -16.06
N PRO A 249 22.30 -5.42 -14.97
CA PRO A 249 22.30 -6.56 -14.04
C PRO A 249 21.03 -6.63 -13.17
N PHE A 250 20.81 -7.75 -12.47
CA PHE A 250 19.58 -8.06 -11.72
C PHE A 250 19.27 -7.10 -10.56
N ALA A 251 20.20 -6.21 -10.19
CA ALA A 251 19.96 -5.11 -9.26
C ALA A 251 19.06 -3.99 -9.84
N LEU A 252 18.94 -3.90 -11.17
CA LEU A 252 18.13 -2.90 -11.88
C LEU A 252 16.70 -3.42 -12.13
N PRO A 253 15.69 -2.58 -12.42
CA PRO A 253 15.74 -1.13 -12.56
C PRO A 253 15.90 -0.41 -11.21
N TYR A 254 16.62 0.70 -11.23
CA TYR A 254 16.80 1.59 -10.07
C TYR A 254 16.15 2.94 -10.32
N GLU A 255 15.07 3.23 -9.59
CA GLU A 255 14.32 4.49 -9.67
C GLU A 255 14.68 5.41 -8.51
N PHE A 256 15.57 6.37 -8.77
CA PHE A 256 16.13 7.25 -7.73
C PHE A 256 15.07 8.04 -6.95
N PHE A 257 14.15 8.72 -7.63
CA PHE A 257 13.14 9.56 -6.96
C PHE A 257 12.11 8.74 -6.18
N HIS A 258 11.71 7.57 -6.68
CA HIS A 258 10.89 6.63 -5.92
C HIS A 258 11.63 6.16 -4.66
N HIS A 259 12.93 5.83 -4.78
CA HIS A 259 13.74 5.44 -3.63
C HIS A 259 13.89 6.56 -2.60
N GLN A 260 13.98 7.83 -3.02
CA GLN A 260 13.92 8.97 -2.11
C GLN A 260 12.62 9.01 -1.31
N CYS A 261 11.46 8.80 -1.97
CA CYS A 261 10.18 8.72 -1.27
C CYS A 261 10.17 7.60 -0.22
N LEU A 262 10.68 6.41 -0.57
CA LEU A 262 10.77 5.28 0.36
C LEU A 262 11.65 5.59 1.58
N LEU A 263 12.82 6.19 1.36
CA LEU A 263 13.74 6.54 2.44
C LEU A 263 13.19 7.68 3.31
N GLY A 264 12.58 8.70 2.71
CA GLY A 264 12.06 9.84 3.45
C GLY A 264 10.78 9.53 4.23
N LEU A 265 9.98 8.56 3.78
CA LEU A 265 8.83 8.00 4.51
C LEU A 265 9.18 6.71 5.28
N SER A 266 10.46 6.44 5.52
CA SER A 266 10.89 5.25 6.28
C SER A 266 10.63 5.40 7.79
N ALA A 267 10.88 4.32 8.54
CA ALA A 267 10.63 4.19 9.98
C ALA A 267 9.14 4.23 10.36
N ASN A 268 8.77 5.04 11.37
CA ASN A 268 7.41 5.10 11.94
C ASN A 268 6.44 6.00 11.14
N LYS A 269 6.87 6.53 9.98
CA LYS A 269 6.04 7.37 9.11
C LYS A 269 5.13 6.50 8.22
N PRO A 270 3.96 7.00 7.81
CA PRO A 270 3.11 6.29 6.86
C PRO A 270 3.75 6.21 5.47
N THR A 271 3.65 5.05 4.82
CA THR A 271 4.19 4.83 3.46
C THR A 271 3.30 5.51 2.40
N LEU A 272 3.79 5.68 1.16
CA LEU A 272 3.07 6.39 0.08
C LEU A 272 1.62 5.91 -0.09
N GLY A 273 1.40 4.60 -0.23
CA GLY A 273 0.06 4.04 -0.41
C GLY A 273 -0.81 4.12 0.84
N GLU A 274 -0.23 4.17 2.04
CA GLU A 274 -0.97 4.35 3.29
C GLU A 274 -1.53 5.77 3.43
N LEU A 275 -0.86 6.78 2.86
CA LEU A 275 -1.36 8.16 2.86
C LEU A 275 -2.77 8.20 2.27
N ASN A 276 -3.00 7.49 1.17
CA ASN A 276 -4.29 7.43 0.51
C ASN A 276 -5.40 6.90 1.43
N TYR A 277 -5.09 5.93 2.28
CA TYR A 277 -6.04 5.41 3.26
C TYR A 277 -6.28 6.38 4.43
N LEU A 278 -5.26 7.11 4.86
CA LEU A 278 -5.40 8.14 5.91
C LEU A 278 -6.27 9.31 5.43
N ILE A 279 -6.09 9.77 4.20
CA ILE A 279 -6.81 10.92 3.63
C ILE A 279 -7.90 10.55 2.60
N SER A 280 -8.35 9.29 2.63
CA SER A 280 -9.40 8.77 1.72
C SER A 280 -10.64 9.66 1.70
N ASP A 281 -11.17 9.96 0.52
CA ASP A 281 -12.36 10.82 0.38
C ASP A 281 -13.63 10.12 0.88
N SER A 282 -13.70 8.80 0.66
CA SER A 282 -14.77 7.94 1.14
C SER A 282 -14.27 7.02 2.24
N LEU A 283 -15.00 6.96 3.34
CA LEU A 283 -14.76 6.06 4.46
C LEU A 283 -15.79 4.93 4.42
N PRO A 284 -15.48 3.74 4.97
CA PRO A 284 -16.41 2.61 5.01
C PRO A 284 -17.41 2.78 6.18
N ILE A 285 -18.11 3.93 6.19
CA ILE A 285 -19.12 4.30 7.19
C ILE A 285 -20.55 3.99 6.72
N THR A 286 -20.69 3.54 5.48
CA THR A 286 -21.96 3.11 4.88
C THR A 286 -21.80 1.69 4.34
N PRO A 287 -22.75 0.79 4.62
CA PRO A 287 -22.72 -0.57 4.10
C PRO A 287 -22.97 -0.54 2.59
N SER A 288 -21.89 -0.44 1.82
CA SER A 288 -21.90 -0.42 0.36
C SER A 288 -21.16 -1.65 -0.15
N ARG A 289 -21.67 -2.24 -1.24
CA ARG A 289 -20.99 -3.36 -1.92
C ARG A 289 -19.69 -2.93 -2.61
N ASN A 290 -19.50 -1.64 -2.84
CA ASN A 290 -18.34 -1.09 -3.54
C ASN A 290 -17.42 -0.39 -2.55
N SER A 291 -16.20 -0.90 -2.39
CA SER A 291 -15.17 -0.24 -1.57
C SER A 291 -14.47 0.84 -2.38
N SER A 292 -14.74 2.09 -2.06
CA SER A 292 -13.95 3.24 -2.53
C SER A 292 -12.93 3.69 -1.47
N TYR A 293 -12.83 2.99 -0.34
CA TYR A 293 -11.89 3.32 0.72
C TYR A 293 -10.45 3.20 0.22
N GLY A 294 -9.64 4.23 0.42
CA GLY A 294 -8.30 4.40 -0.16
C GLY A 294 -8.29 5.21 -1.46
N LYS A 295 -9.45 5.64 -1.97
CA LYS A 295 -9.53 6.57 -3.10
C LYS A 295 -9.27 8.00 -2.63
N VAL A 296 -8.39 8.70 -3.33
CA VAL A 296 -8.11 10.13 -3.12
C VAL A 296 -8.17 10.83 -4.47
N LEU A 297 -9.09 11.78 -4.62
CA LEU A 297 -9.34 12.51 -5.86
C LEU A 297 -9.59 11.53 -7.03
N GLU A 298 -8.70 11.50 -8.02
CA GLU A 298 -8.79 10.61 -9.18
C GLU A 298 -8.06 9.28 -8.96
N THR A 299 -7.17 9.18 -7.96
CA THR A 299 -6.35 7.99 -7.73
C THR A 299 -7.17 6.87 -7.09
N ALA A 300 -7.24 5.73 -7.77
CA ALA A 300 -8.02 4.59 -7.33
C ALA A 300 -7.39 3.85 -6.14
N SER A 301 -8.22 3.18 -5.33
CA SER A 301 -7.78 2.41 -4.15
C SER A 301 -6.79 1.28 -4.47
N HIS A 302 -6.90 0.68 -5.66
CA HIS A 302 -5.97 -0.38 -6.06
C HIS A 302 -4.55 0.13 -6.30
N GLU A 303 -4.38 1.35 -6.82
CA GLU A 303 -3.05 1.97 -6.98
C GLU A 303 -2.41 2.23 -5.61
N ALA A 304 -3.19 2.71 -4.64
CA ALA A 304 -2.71 2.86 -3.27
C ALA A 304 -2.19 1.53 -2.69
N GLN A 305 -2.93 0.44 -2.88
CA GLN A 305 -2.48 -0.90 -2.47
C GLN A 305 -1.20 -1.34 -3.19
N MET A 306 -1.04 -1.01 -4.47
CA MET A 306 0.18 -1.31 -5.20
C MET A 306 1.37 -0.48 -4.70
N LEU A 307 1.19 0.81 -4.40
CA LEU A 307 2.23 1.66 -3.82
C LEU A 307 2.67 1.20 -2.42
N MET A 308 1.79 0.56 -1.64
CA MET A 308 2.18 -0.05 -0.36
C MET A 308 3.18 -1.21 -0.53
N SER A 309 3.31 -1.80 -1.72
CA SER A 309 4.31 -2.83 -2.00
C SER A 309 5.75 -2.29 -1.92
N GLY A 310 5.94 -0.97 -1.99
CA GLY A 310 7.23 -0.31 -2.04
C GLY A 310 8.05 -0.64 -3.30
N LEU A 311 7.40 -1.16 -4.34
CA LEU A 311 7.98 -1.36 -5.66
C LEU A 311 7.76 -0.12 -6.51
N GLY A 312 8.79 0.32 -7.24
CA GLY A 312 8.69 1.48 -8.12
C GLY A 312 7.90 1.19 -9.41
N PRO A 313 7.43 2.21 -10.14
CA PRO A 313 6.67 2.04 -11.37
C PRO A 313 7.33 1.13 -12.41
N LYS A 314 8.65 1.23 -12.62
CA LYS A 314 9.37 0.37 -13.58
C LYS A 314 9.51 -1.06 -13.07
N GLN A 315 9.64 -1.25 -11.76
CA GLN A 315 9.65 -2.57 -11.14
C GLN A 315 8.28 -3.25 -11.29
N GLN A 316 7.19 -2.53 -11.00
CA GLN A 316 5.83 -3.04 -11.17
C GLN A 316 5.53 -3.36 -12.65
N ALA A 317 5.92 -2.48 -13.57
CA ALA A 317 5.78 -2.71 -15.00
C ALA A 317 6.55 -3.96 -15.48
N LEU A 318 7.75 -4.23 -14.93
CA LEU A 318 8.51 -5.45 -15.23
C LEU A 318 7.75 -6.72 -14.80
N LEU A 319 7.08 -6.66 -13.64
CA LEU A 319 6.33 -7.81 -13.12
C LEU A 319 5.09 -8.09 -13.96
N THR A 320 4.36 -7.06 -14.37
CA THR A 320 3.10 -7.20 -15.12
C THR A 320 3.27 -7.34 -16.63
N ALA A 321 4.37 -6.86 -17.21
CA ALA A 321 4.61 -6.96 -18.65
C ALA A 321 5.07 -8.39 -19.00
N TRP A 322 4.16 -9.20 -19.56
CA TRP A 322 4.48 -10.53 -20.08
C TRP A 322 4.79 -10.50 -21.57
N ALA A 323 5.79 -11.26 -21.99
CA ALA A 323 6.26 -11.31 -23.38
C ALA A 323 5.40 -12.24 -24.28
N GLU A 324 4.08 -12.33 -24.05
CA GLU A 324 3.22 -13.32 -24.73
C GLU A 324 3.34 -13.23 -26.26
N LYS A 325 3.29 -12.01 -26.83
CA LYS A 325 3.39 -11.81 -28.29
C LYS A 325 4.80 -12.00 -28.88
N ILE A 326 5.84 -12.04 -28.05
CA ILE A 326 7.24 -12.20 -28.48
C ILE A 326 7.65 -13.68 -28.40
N LEU A 327 7.02 -14.43 -27.50
CA LEU A 327 7.33 -15.83 -27.21
C LEU A 327 6.36 -16.82 -27.87
N THR A 328 5.16 -16.41 -28.30
CA THR A 328 4.21 -17.29 -29.00
C THR A 328 4.80 -17.85 -30.29
N ASP A 329 4.91 -19.17 -30.34
CA ASP A 329 5.07 -19.94 -31.58
C ASP A 329 3.77 -19.84 -32.38
N GLU A 330 3.62 -18.79 -33.20
CA GLU A 330 2.82 -18.96 -34.41
C GLU A 330 3.46 -20.13 -35.18
N VAL A 331 2.63 -21.08 -35.61
CA VAL A 331 3.01 -22.38 -36.19
C VAL A 331 3.87 -22.18 -37.45
N HIS A 332 5.15 -21.94 -37.23
CA HIS A 332 6.20 -21.99 -38.23
C HIS A 332 7.20 -23.02 -37.72
N GLU A 333 7.36 -24.12 -38.45
CA GLU A 333 8.32 -25.19 -38.12
C GLU A 333 9.76 -24.67 -37.94
N ARG A 334 10.06 -23.43 -38.36
CA ARG A 334 11.29 -22.69 -38.07
C ARG A 334 10.99 -21.20 -37.83
N PRO A 335 11.40 -20.62 -36.68
CA PRO A 335 11.27 -19.18 -36.46
C PRO A 335 12.14 -18.41 -37.46
N THR A 336 11.60 -17.32 -38.00
CA THR A 336 12.31 -16.46 -38.95
C THR A 336 13.54 -15.83 -38.29
N PRO A 337 14.57 -15.43 -39.06
CA PRO A 337 15.75 -14.77 -38.50
C PRO A 337 15.42 -13.49 -37.71
N GLU A 338 14.37 -12.77 -38.09
CA GLU A 338 13.91 -11.57 -37.39
C GLU A 338 13.28 -11.89 -36.04
N GLU A 339 12.45 -12.94 -35.95
CA GLU A 339 11.86 -13.40 -34.70
C GLU A 339 12.92 -13.89 -33.72
N ARG A 340 13.91 -14.65 -34.19
CA ARG A 340 15.05 -15.06 -33.35
C ARG A 340 15.81 -13.85 -32.82
N LYS A 341 16.11 -12.87 -33.67
CA LYS A 341 16.78 -11.63 -33.25
C LYS A 341 15.94 -10.85 -32.22
N ARG A 342 14.61 -10.82 -32.35
CA ARG A 342 13.71 -10.19 -31.36
C ARG A 342 13.70 -10.94 -30.03
N LYS A 343 13.64 -12.29 -30.05
CA LYS A 343 13.73 -13.14 -28.86
C LYS A 343 15.09 -13.00 -28.17
N ASP A 344 16.19 -13.06 -28.91
CA ASP A 344 17.55 -12.92 -28.38
C ASP A 344 17.75 -11.51 -27.77
N SER A 345 17.28 -10.47 -28.46
CA SER A 345 17.31 -9.09 -27.95
C SER A 345 16.52 -8.91 -26.65
N TYR A 346 15.40 -9.62 -26.52
CA TYR A 346 14.60 -9.62 -25.29
C TYR A 346 15.33 -10.30 -24.13
N TRP A 347 15.90 -11.49 -24.34
CA TRP A 347 16.65 -12.21 -23.30
C TRP A 347 17.97 -11.51 -22.94
N GLU A 348 18.63 -10.89 -23.92
CA GLU A 348 19.81 -10.05 -23.70
C GLU A 348 19.47 -8.86 -22.78
N LYS A 349 18.29 -8.25 -22.94
CA LYS A 349 17.83 -7.17 -22.06
C LYS A 349 17.64 -7.62 -20.61
N ILE A 350 17.19 -8.85 -20.37
CA ILE A 350 16.83 -9.38 -19.04
C ILE A 350 18.03 -10.03 -18.33
N TYR A 351 18.72 -10.95 -19.01
CA TYR A 351 19.81 -11.77 -18.46
C TYR A 351 21.20 -11.32 -18.93
N GLY A 352 21.31 -10.38 -19.87
CA GLY A 352 22.61 -9.96 -20.42
C GLY A 352 23.26 -11.04 -21.30
N PHE A 353 22.49 -11.99 -21.81
CA PHE A 353 22.97 -13.13 -22.58
C PHE A 353 22.05 -13.44 -23.77
N THR A 354 22.61 -13.89 -24.89
CA THR A 354 21.89 -14.04 -26.17
C THR A 354 21.31 -15.43 -26.41
N SER A 355 21.85 -16.51 -25.81
CA SER A 355 21.35 -17.89 -26.02
C SER A 355 20.77 -18.54 -24.76
N ILE A 356 19.50 -18.95 -24.82
CA ILE A 356 18.80 -19.68 -23.75
C ILE A 356 19.46 -21.02 -23.43
N SER A 357 20.05 -21.69 -24.44
CA SER A 357 20.70 -22.99 -24.25
C SER A 357 21.89 -22.91 -23.29
N ASP A 358 22.66 -21.83 -23.34
CA ASP A 358 23.75 -21.60 -22.40
C ASP A 358 23.27 -21.13 -21.03
N LEU A 359 22.10 -20.45 -20.97
CA LEU A 359 21.46 -20.07 -19.71
C LEU A 359 20.98 -21.27 -18.89
N LYS A 360 20.75 -22.43 -19.52
CA LYS A 360 20.44 -23.68 -18.82
C LYS A 360 21.63 -24.22 -18.01
N LYS A 361 22.87 -23.83 -18.35
CA LYS A 361 24.06 -24.29 -17.62
C LYS A 361 24.12 -23.59 -16.26
N ILE A 362 24.24 -24.36 -15.19
CA ILE A 362 24.22 -23.86 -13.81
C ILE A 362 25.27 -22.76 -13.57
N PRO A 363 26.55 -22.90 -13.97
CA PRO A 363 27.56 -21.86 -13.74
C PRO A 363 27.20 -20.54 -14.43
N THR A 364 26.74 -20.60 -15.68
CA THR A 364 26.30 -19.43 -16.45
C THR A 364 25.10 -18.77 -15.79
N PHE A 365 24.12 -19.55 -15.35
CA PHE A 365 22.93 -19.04 -14.69
C PHE A 365 23.26 -18.31 -13.38
N LEU A 366 24.12 -18.91 -12.54
CA LEU A 366 24.55 -18.30 -11.28
C LEU A 366 25.33 -17.00 -11.52
N GLU A 367 26.25 -16.96 -12.49
CA GLU A 367 26.99 -15.75 -12.84
C GLU A 367 26.07 -14.62 -13.32
N ARG A 368 25.07 -14.93 -14.16
CA ARG A 368 24.17 -13.92 -14.74
C ARG A 368 23.11 -13.43 -13.78
N THR A 369 22.65 -14.28 -12.88
CA THR A 369 21.65 -13.93 -11.87
C THR A 369 22.27 -13.42 -10.58
N GLU A 370 23.59 -13.59 -10.37
CA GLU A 370 24.30 -13.31 -9.12
C GLU A 370 23.70 -14.07 -7.91
N LEU A 371 23.18 -15.27 -8.15
CA LEU A 371 22.68 -16.16 -7.09
C LEU A 371 23.80 -17.04 -6.53
N GLU A 372 23.66 -17.40 -5.27
CA GLU A 372 24.48 -18.45 -4.65
C GLU A 372 23.86 -19.84 -4.88
N ALA A 373 24.66 -20.90 -4.75
CA ALA A 373 24.19 -22.28 -4.94
C ALA A 373 23.05 -22.66 -3.97
N GLU A 374 23.13 -22.24 -2.70
CA GLU A 374 22.07 -22.50 -1.71
C GLU A 374 20.77 -21.77 -2.05
N GLN A 375 20.88 -20.55 -2.59
CA GLN A 375 19.73 -19.77 -3.04
C GLN A 375 19.06 -20.40 -4.27
N MET A 376 19.84 -21.02 -5.16
CA MET A 376 19.32 -21.76 -6.31
C MET A 376 18.59 -23.04 -5.88
N GLU A 377 19.12 -23.79 -4.92
CA GLU A 377 18.42 -24.93 -4.31
C GLU A 377 17.10 -24.50 -3.67
N ALA A 378 17.08 -23.36 -2.97
CA ALA A 378 15.86 -22.80 -2.38
C ALA A 378 14.85 -22.34 -3.45
N LEU A 379 15.30 -21.70 -4.53
CA LEU A 379 14.45 -21.23 -5.64
C LEU A 379 13.72 -22.37 -6.36
N LEU A 380 14.35 -23.54 -6.47
CA LEU A 380 13.78 -24.73 -7.12
C LEU A 380 13.20 -25.75 -6.13
N ALA A 381 13.19 -25.44 -4.83
CA ALA A 381 12.78 -26.33 -3.75
C ALA A 381 13.47 -27.71 -3.78
N GLN A 382 14.81 -27.71 -3.87
CA GLN A 382 15.65 -28.91 -3.94
C GLN A 382 16.70 -28.95 -2.82
N GLY A 383 17.44 -30.06 -2.74
CA GLY A 383 18.50 -30.23 -1.74
C GLY A 383 17.96 -30.10 -0.32
N LYS A 384 18.52 -29.17 0.46
CA LYS A 384 18.06 -28.87 1.83
C LYS A 384 16.66 -28.24 1.87
N SER A 385 16.25 -27.60 0.78
CA SER A 385 14.96 -26.90 0.66
C SER A 385 13.86 -27.78 0.02
N ALA A 386 14.08 -29.09 -0.05
CA ALA A 386 13.09 -30.02 -0.58
C ALA A 386 11.77 -29.96 0.23
N PRO A 387 10.61 -30.00 -0.45
CA PRO A 387 9.33 -29.91 0.21
C PRO A 387 9.03 -31.19 1.01
N ARG A 388 8.46 -31.00 2.20
CA ARG A 388 7.99 -32.07 3.07
C ARG A 388 6.53 -31.83 3.42
N THR A 389 5.70 -32.82 3.12
CA THR A 389 4.30 -32.83 3.52
C THR A 389 4.18 -33.26 4.98
N SER A 390 3.27 -32.63 5.72
CA SER A 390 2.94 -33.02 7.09
C SER A 390 2.57 -34.52 7.17
N PRO A 391 3.04 -35.25 8.21
CA PRO A 391 2.60 -36.62 8.48
C PRO A 391 1.10 -36.72 8.86
N HIS A 392 0.44 -35.59 9.08
CA HIS A 392 -0.97 -35.50 9.44
C HIS A 392 -1.86 -35.16 8.24
N TYR A 393 -1.29 -35.11 7.03
CA TYR A 393 -2.00 -34.98 5.78
C TYR A 393 -2.14 -36.34 5.10
N SER A 394 -3.37 -36.77 4.79
CA SER A 394 -3.65 -38.07 4.16
C SER A 394 -4.43 -37.97 2.85
N LEU A 395 -4.71 -36.75 2.38
CA LEU A 395 -5.52 -36.47 1.19
C LEU A 395 -4.63 -36.31 -0.06
N GLY A 396 -4.10 -37.41 -0.60
CA GLY A 396 -3.34 -37.40 -1.86
C GLY A 396 -2.15 -36.44 -1.88
N ALA A 397 -1.80 -35.87 -3.04
CA ALA A 397 -0.81 -34.80 -3.13
C ALA A 397 -1.47 -33.43 -2.87
N PRO A 398 -0.96 -32.61 -1.92
CA PRO A 398 -1.60 -31.35 -1.54
C PRO A 398 -1.51 -30.28 -2.64
N PHE A 399 -0.44 -30.32 -3.42
CA PHE A 399 -0.21 -29.41 -4.53
C PHE A 399 0.24 -30.21 -5.74
N SER A 400 -0.08 -29.71 -6.92
CA SER A 400 0.31 -30.31 -8.20
C SER A 400 1.77 -30.07 -8.58
N ARG A 401 2.40 -29.04 -7.99
CA ARG A 401 3.81 -28.69 -8.14
C ARG A 401 4.52 -28.73 -6.77
N PRO A 402 5.86 -28.90 -6.74
CA PRO A 402 6.62 -28.88 -5.49
C PRO A 402 6.38 -27.60 -4.68
N TYR A 403 6.07 -27.75 -3.40
CA TYR A 403 5.91 -26.62 -2.48
C TYR A 403 7.22 -25.81 -2.41
N GLY A 404 7.11 -24.49 -2.44
CA GLY A 404 8.24 -23.56 -2.47
C GLY A 404 8.78 -23.26 -3.87
N ALA A 405 8.31 -23.95 -4.90
CA ALA A 405 8.63 -23.69 -6.30
C ALA A 405 7.40 -23.82 -7.22
N ARG A 406 6.19 -23.57 -6.71
CA ARG A 406 4.93 -23.69 -7.46
C ARG A 406 4.82 -22.63 -8.55
N TYR A 407 5.10 -21.37 -8.23
CA TYR A 407 5.08 -20.26 -9.16
C TYR A 407 6.11 -20.47 -10.27
N VAL A 408 7.37 -20.75 -9.96
CA VAL A 408 8.44 -20.87 -10.98
C VAL A 408 8.19 -22.02 -11.95
N ASN A 409 7.54 -23.10 -11.52
CA ASN A 409 7.17 -24.22 -12.37
C ASN A 409 5.88 -23.98 -13.16
N GLY A 410 5.08 -22.99 -12.79
CA GLY A 410 3.86 -22.61 -13.50
C GLY A 410 2.72 -23.64 -13.39
N PRO A 411 1.62 -23.40 -14.12
CA PRO A 411 0.44 -24.27 -14.10
C PRO A 411 0.79 -25.67 -14.62
N VAL A 412 -0.03 -26.67 -14.28
CA VAL A 412 0.14 -28.03 -14.79
C VAL A 412 -0.38 -28.08 -16.23
N ALA A 413 0.53 -28.27 -17.18
CA ALA A 413 0.19 -28.64 -18.55
C ALA A 413 0.46 -30.15 -18.75
N THR A 414 -0.23 -30.78 -19.69
CA THR A 414 0.03 -32.18 -20.08
C THR A 414 1.49 -32.32 -20.51
N ASP A 415 2.22 -33.28 -19.92
CA ASP A 415 3.65 -33.58 -20.11
C ASP A 415 4.69 -32.58 -19.55
N ASP A 416 4.29 -31.50 -18.86
CA ASP A 416 5.25 -30.53 -18.32
C ASP A 416 5.82 -30.93 -16.94
N LYS A 417 7.12 -31.26 -16.91
CA LYS A 417 7.85 -31.66 -15.69
C LYS A 417 8.39 -30.46 -14.91
N SER A 418 8.48 -30.57 -13.59
CA SER A 418 9.12 -29.55 -12.75
C SER A 418 10.62 -29.42 -13.05
N MET A 419 11.17 -28.22 -12.89
CA MET A 419 12.60 -27.96 -13.06
C MET A 419 13.42 -28.72 -12.01
N THR A 420 14.53 -29.31 -12.45
CA THR A 420 15.46 -30.02 -11.56
C THR A 420 16.91 -29.69 -11.83
N LEU A 421 17.74 -29.73 -10.79
CA LEU A 421 19.19 -29.59 -10.91
C LEU A 421 19.78 -30.92 -11.37
N ASP A 422 20.25 -30.95 -12.62
CA ASP A 422 20.94 -32.10 -13.18
C ASP A 422 22.46 -31.90 -13.08
N ASN A 423 23.06 -32.59 -12.11
CA ASN A 423 24.49 -32.59 -11.88
C ASN A 423 25.22 -33.74 -12.61
N GLU A 424 24.51 -34.57 -13.36
CA GLU A 424 25.12 -35.66 -14.14
C GLU A 424 25.85 -35.11 -15.37
N ASN A 425 25.32 -34.04 -15.97
CA ASN A 425 25.99 -33.29 -17.04
C ASN A 425 27.15 -32.42 -16.50
N ARG A 426 28.21 -32.25 -17.30
CA ARG A 426 29.34 -31.35 -16.98
C ARG A 426 29.53 -30.32 -18.10
N PRO A 427 29.28 -29.02 -17.84
CA PRO A 427 28.76 -28.44 -16.59
C PRO A 427 27.32 -28.88 -16.29
N GLY A 428 26.93 -28.88 -15.01
CA GLY A 428 25.56 -29.22 -14.60
C GLY A 428 24.53 -28.27 -15.21
N GLU A 429 23.31 -28.76 -15.42
CA GLU A 429 22.24 -28.07 -16.15
C GLU A 429 20.92 -28.02 -15.36
N ILE A 430 20.09 -27.02 -15.67
CA ILE A 430 18.70 -26.95 -15.18
C ILE A 430 17.82 -27.74 -16.15
N ALA A 431 17.48 -28.96 -15.75
CA ALA A 431 16.59 -29.82 -16.53
C ALA A 431 15.14 -29.28 -16.53
N ASN A 432 14.42 -29.52 -17.63
CA ASN A 432 13.02 -29.11 -17.85
C ASN A 432 12.78 -27.58 -17.78
N ALA A 433 13.82 -26.75 -17.92
CA ALA A 433 13.70 -25.29 -17.99
C ALA A 433 13.19 -24.85 -19.38
N THR A 434 11.96 -24.37 -19.43
CA THR A 434 11.33 -23.75 -20.61
C THR A 434 11.45 -22.23 -20.55
N GLU A 435 11.23 -21.55 -21.68
CA GLU A 435 11.25 -20.07 -21.75
C GLU A 435 10.27 -19.43 -20.76
N ASP A 436 9.05 -19.97 -20.65
CA ASP A 436 8.04 -19.52 -19.68
C ASP A 436 8.49 -19.71 -18.22
N LYS A 437 9.33 -20.71 -17.93
CA LYS A 437 9.88 -20.89 -16.58
C LYS A 437 11.00 -19.90 -16.32
N PHE A 438 11.83 -19.59 -17.32
CA PHE A 438 12.81 -18.50 -17.22
C PHE A 438 12.16 -17.12 -17.03
N GLU A 439 10.99 -16.88 -17.63
CA GLU A 439 10.16 -15.69 -17.34
C GLU A 439 9.77 -15.59 -15.86
N ARG A 440 9.35 -16.70 -15.26
CA ARG A 440 8.97 -16.74 -13.84
C ARG A 440 10.18 -16.66 -12.92
N LEU A 441 11.30 -17.28 -13.30
CA LEU A 441 12.54 -17.25 -12.53
C LEU A 441 13.06 -15.84 -12.35
N HIS A 442 13.19 -15.04 -13.42
CA HIS A 442 13.75 -13.68 -13.26
C HIS A 442 12.85 -12.79 -12.39
N ARG A 443 11.52 -12.93 -12.51
CA ARG A 443 10.56 -12.19 -11.65
C ARG A 443 10.64 -12.64 -10.20
N MET A 444 10.72 -13.95 -9.95
CA MET A 444 10.86 -14.50 -8.60
C MET A 444 12.15 -14.03 -7.92
N ILE A 445 13.28 -14.08 -8.64
CA ILE A 445 14.59 -13.63 -8.12
C ILE A 445 14.55 -12.13 -7.78
N ARG A 446 13.98 -11.31 -8.67
CA ARG A 446 13.89 -9.87 -8.44
C ARG A 446 12.96 -9.53 -7.28
N LEU A 447 11.78 -10.16 -7.22
CA LEU A 447 10.85 -10.00 -6.09
C LEU A 447 11.49 -10.39 -4.76
N GLN A 448 12.21 -11.51 -4.72
CA GLN A 448 12.93 -11.95 -3.53
C GLN A 448 13.94 -10.90 -3.06
N ARG A 449 14.71 -10.31 -3.99
CA ARG A 449 15.68 -9.25 -3.67
C ARG A 449 15.02 -7.96 -3.19
N TRP A 450 13.92 -7.54 -3.82
CA TRP A 450 13.26 -6.28 -3.49
C TRP A 450 12.48 -6.35 -2.17
N LEU A 451 11.89 -7.52 -1.87
CA LEU A 451 11.04 -7.72 -0.68
C LEU A 451 11.77 -8.38 0.48
N ALA A 452 12.92 -9.01 0.24
CA ALA A 452 13.68 -9.80 1.21
C ALA A 452 12.85 -10.91 1.90
N ILE A 453 11.89 -11.51 1.17
CA ILE A 453 11.07 -12.65 1.64
C ILE A 453 11.72 -13.96 1.14
N PRO A 454 11.90 -15.00 1.96
CA PRO A 454 12.40 -16.29 1.51
C PRO A 454 11.61 -16.88 0.33
N PHE A 455 12.29 -17.59 -0.58
CA PHE A 455 11.64 -18.09 -1.81
C PHE A 455 10.40 -18.95 -1.57
N ASN A 456 10.42 -19.83 -0.57
CA ASN A 456 9.30 -20.70 -0.23
C ASN A 456 8.07 -19.92 0.27
N GLU A 457 8.30 -18.91 1.11
CA GLU A 457 7.23 -18.06 1.63
C GLU A 457 6.66 -17.14 0.53
N LEU A 458 7.55 -16.59 -0.30
CA LEU A 458 7.17 -15.75 -1.44
C LEU A 458 6.38 -16.54 -2.49
N ASP A 459 6.80 -17.78 -2.78
CA ASP A 459 6.07 -18.72 -3.64
C ASP A 459 4.66 -18.97 -3.12
N THR A 460 4.55 -19.29 -1.83
CA THR A 460 3.26 -19.53 -1.17
C THR A 460 2.36 -18.30 -1.21
N LEU A 461 2.93 -17.12 -0.97
CA LEU A 461 2.21 -15.84 -1.01
C LEU A 461 1.71 -15.50 -2.43
N ILE A 462 2.57 -15.61 -3.44
CA ILE A 462 2.20 -15.35 -4.85
C ILE A 462 1.12 -16.33 -5.29
N CYS A 463 1.30 -17.63 -5.07
CA CYS A 463 0.33 -18.64 -5.46
C CYS A 463 -1.01 -18.44 -4.75
N SER A 464 -1.01 -18.16 -3.45
CA SER A 464 -2.25 -17.89 -2.71
C SER A 464 -2.95 -16.63 -3.20
N ALA A 465 -2.20 -15.58 -3.54
CA ALA A 465 -2.76 -14.38 -4.14
C ALA A 465 -3.40 -14.68 -5.51
N LEU A 466 -2.73 -15.43 -6.39
CA LEU A 466 -3.25 -15.84 -7.70
C LEU A 466 -4.53 -16.69 -7.58
N GLU A 467 -4.56 -17.62 -6.63
CA GLU A 467 -5.69 -18.54 -6.41
C GLU A 467 -6.89 -17.88 -5.71
N SER A 468 -6.63 -16.84 -4.91
CA SER A 468 -7.70 -16.08 -4.25
C SER A 468 -8.52 -15.17 -5.18
N GLN A 469 -8.08 -15.01 -6.44
CA GLN A 469 -8.74 -14.12 -7.39
C GLN A 469 -10.06 -14.70 -7.91
N SER A 470 -11.01 -13.81 -8.19
CA SER A 470 -12.28 -14.17 -8.84
C SER A 470 -12.09 -14.70 -10.27
N ARG A 471 -11.02 -14.31 -10.96
CA ARG A 471 -10.68 -14.77 -12.31
C ARG A 471 -9.51 -15.73 -12.18
N ALA A 472 -9.70 -16.99 -12.60
CA ALA A 472 -8.62 -17.97 -12.56
C ALA A 472 -7.46 -17.49 -13.45
N ASN A 473 -6.32 -17.19 -12.82
CA ASN A 473 -5.09 -16.86 -13.54
C ASN A 473 -4.43 -18.17 -13.99
N SER A 474 -5.02 -18.80 -15.02
CA SER A 474 -4.62 -20.13 -15.51
C SER A 474 -3.16 -20.19 -15.97
N LYS A 475 -2.58 -19.04 -16.36
CA LYS A 475 -1.18 -18.93 -16.80
C LYS A 475 -0.19 -18.66 -15.66
N MET A 476 -0.68 -18.40 -14.44
CA MET A 476 0.13 -17.97 -13.28
C MET A 476 1.05 -16.77 -13.61
N GLN A 477 0.48 -15.72 -14.20
CA GLN A 477 1.20 -14.48 -14.51
C GLN A 477 1.00 -13.46 -13.39
N LEU A 478 2.03 -12.69 -13.05
CA LEU A 478 1.89 -11.64 -12.05
C LEU A 478 1.05 -10.49 -12.62
N ASP A 479 -0.02 -10.15 -11.92
CA ASP A 479 -0.93 -9.07 -12.29
C ASP A 479 -0.94 -7.98 -11.20
N SER A 480 -1.75 -6.95 -11.41
CA SER A 480 -1.93 -5.88 -10.44
C SER A 480 -2.48 -6.40 -9.11
N TYR A 481 -3.29 -7.45 -9.09
CA TYR A 481 -3.83 -8.02 -7.86
C TYR A 481 -2.74 -8.65 -6.98
N VAL A 482 -1.80 -9.37 -7.55
CA VAL A 482 -0.65 -9.90 -6.78
C VAL A 482 0.17 -8.77 -6.16
N ILE A 483 0.41 -7.68 -6.91
CA ILE A 483 1.14 -6.51 -6.38
C ILE A 483 0.37 -5.83 -5.25
N ARG A 484 -0.96 -5.71 -5.37
CA ARG A 484 -1.83 -5.23 -4.27
C ARG A 484 -1.74 -6.11 -3.03
N ALA A 485 -1.77 -7.44 -3.21
CA ALA A 485 -1.64 -8.39 -2.10
C ALA A 485 -0.28 -8.25 -1.41
N LEU A 486 0.81 -8.10 -2.17
CA LEU A 486 2.15 -7.82 -1.62
C LEU A 486 2.19 -6.50 -0.83
N GLY A 487 1.52 -5.46 -1.31
CA GLY A 487 1.43 -4.18 -0.59
C GLY A 487 0.64 -4.25 0.70
N VAL A 488 -0.54 -4.89 0.68
CA VAL A 488 -1.35 -5.09 1.88
C VAL A 488 -0.63 -6.01 2.88
N TYR A 489 0.08 -7.03 2.41
CA TYR A 489 0.96 -7.85 3.25
C TYR A 489 2.01 -6.99 3.96
N ARG A 490 2.77 -6.16 3.23
CA ARG A 490 3.81 -5.31 3.83
C ARG A 490 3.23 -4.36 4.87
N PHE A 491 2.08 -3.76 4.58
CA PHE A 491 1.36 -2.89 5.51
C PHE A 491 1.00 -3.63 6.81
N LEU A 492 0.36 -4.80 6.70
CA LEU A 492 -0.07 -5.58 7.86
C LEU A 492 1.11 -6.21 8.60
N ASN A 493 2.19 -6.61 7.92
CA ASN A 493 3.39 -7.14 8.55
C ASN A 493 4.06 -6.07 9.43
N ARG A 494 4.19 -4.84 8.90
CA ARG A 494 4.76 -3.73 9.69
C ARG A 494 3.97 -3.40 10.94
N ARG A 495 2.64 -3.57 10.91
CA ARG A 495 1.73 -3.14 11.97
C ARG A 495 1.32 -4.23 12.96
N TYR A 496 1.11 -5.44 12.46
CA TYR A 496 0.57 -6.58 13.20
C TYR A 496 1.51 -7.78 13.22
N SER A 497 2.70 -7.68 12.61
CA SER A 497 3.71 -8.75 12.56
C SER A 497 3.19 -10.08 12.01
N ILE A 498 2.30 -10.01 11.02
CA ILE A 498 1.82 -11.19 10.28
C ILE A 498 2.91 -11.71 9.34
N THR A 499 3.16 -13.03 9.36
CA THR A 499 4.12 -13.68 8.46
C THR A 499 3.56 -13.82 7.05
N ALA A 500 4.42 -14.03 6.05
CA ALA A 500 3.97 -14.22 4.67
C ALA A 500 3.09 -15.47 4.53
N GLU A 501 3.41 -16.57 5.23
CA GLU A 501 2.59 -17.78 5.24
C GLU A 501 1.23 -17.58 5.90
N ASP A 502 1.17 -16.86 7.03
CA ASP A 502 -0.10 -16.53 7.69
C ASP A 502 -0.99 -15.70 6.77
N PHE A 503 -0.42 -14.68 6.13
CA PHE A 503 -1.16 -13.83 5.20
C PHE A 503 -1.57 -14.58 3.94
N ALA A 504 -0.72 -15.46 3.40
CA ALA A 504 -1.07 -16.35 2.29
C ALA A 504 -2.27 -17.26 2.65
N ALA A 505 -2.28 -17.80 3.87
CA ALA A 505 -3.41 -18.56 4.39
C ALA A 505 -4.67 -17.70 4.58
N LEU A 506 -4.52 -16.41 4.91
CA LEU A 506 -5.63 -15.45 4.89
C LEU A 506 -6.16 -15.18 3.48
N LEU A 507 -5.41 -15.40 2.40
CA LEU A 507 -5.92 -15.23 1.03
C LEU A 507 -6.56 -16.50 0.47
N HIS A 508 -5.89 -17.65 0.62
CA HIS A 508 -6.34 -18.90 0.01
C HIS A 508 -6.37 -20.09 1.00
N GLN A 509 -5.25 -20.77 1.24
CA GLN A 509 -5.24 -22.01 2.03
C GLN A 509 -4.07 -22.09 3.02
N VAL A 510 -4.30 -22.76 4.15
CA VAL A 510 -3.25 -23.12 5.11
C VAL A 510 -2.39 -24.23 4.51
N SER A 511 -1.08 -23.98 4.38
CA SER A 511 -0.16 -24.96 3.79
C SER A 511 0.05 -26.19 4.70
N PRO A 512 -0.16 -27.43 4.19
CA PRO A 512 0.24 -28.66 4.88
C PRO A 512 1.72 -29.04 4.62
N CYS A 513 2.45 -28.24 3.84
CA CYS A 513 3.84 -28.48 3.47
C CYS A 513 4.78 -27.46 4.11
N ALA A 514 6.03 -27.87 4.31
CA ALA A 514 7.15 -27.02 4.70
C ALA A 514 8.42 -27.38 3.91
N THR A 515 9.46 -26.56 4.01
CA THR A 515 10.79 -26.85 3.45
C THR A 515 11.79 -27.18 4.57
N GLY A 516 12.73 -28.09 4.29
CA GLY A 516 13.83 -28.43 5.20
C GLY A 516 13.39 -28.99 6.56
N ASP A 517 13.88 -28.38 7.64
CA ASP A 517 13.56 -28.78 9.02
C ASP A 517 12.38 -28.01 9.63
N ASN A 518 11.75 -27.12 8.85
CA ASN A 518 10.61 -26.35 9.32
C ASN A 518 9.34 -27.22 9.45
N THR A 519 8.48 -26.86 10.39
CA THR A 519 7.14 -27.44 10.55
C THR A 519 6.14 -26.74 9.63
N SER A 520 5.18 -27.50 9.09
CA SER A 520 4.13 -26.94 8.23
C SER A 520 3.27 -25.93 9.00
N LEU A 521 2.71 -24.93 8.29
CA LEU A 521 1.77 -23.99 8.90
C LEU A 521 0.56 -24.73 9.52
N PHE A 522 0.07 -25.77 8.83
CA PHE A 522 -0.98 -26.65 9.37
C PHE A 522 -0.61 -27.22 10.75
N ASP A 523 0.58 -27.80 10.89
CA ASP A 523 1.00 -28.37 12.18
C ASP A 523 1.30 -27.30 13.23
N ASN A 524 1.84 -26.15 12.81
CA ASN A 524 2.10 -25.01 13.68
C ASN A 524 0.83 -24.36 14.22
N VAL A 525 -0.29 -24.46 13.52
CA VAL A 525 -1.57 -23.92 13.96
C VAL A 525 -2.35 -24.98 14.73
N PHE A 526 -2.58 -26.13 14.10
CA PHE A 526 -3.51 -27.12 14.64
C PHE A 526 -2.83 -28.10 15.60
N ASN A 527 -1.56 -28.45 15.39
CA ASN A 527 -0.88 -29.51 16.14
C ASN A 527 0.26 -29.01 17.06
N LYS A 528 0.20 -27.73 17.48
CA LYS A 528 1.25 -27.04 18.26
C LYS A 528 1.30 -27.41 19.74
N ALA A 529 1.30 -28.71 20.08
CA ALA A 529 1.70 -29.33 21.37
C ALA A 529 1.08 -30.72 21.50
N ARG A 530 1.68 -31.61 22.30
CA ARG A 530 1.13 -32.92 22.70
C ARG A 530 -0.11 -32.83 23.62
N LEU A 531 -0.95 -31.81 23.44
CA LEU A 531 -2.16 -31.57 24.26
C LEU A 531 -3.21 -32.66 24.04
N PHE A 532 -3.19 -33.29 22.86
CA PHE A 532 -4.02 -34.44 22.53
C PHE A 532 -3.14 -35.67 22.29
N GLU A 533 -3.61 -36.85 22.71
CA GLU A 533 -2.95 -38.13 22.41
C GLU A 533 -2.90 -38.42 20.91
N LYS A 534 -3.89 -37.90 20.16
CA LYS A 534 -4.00 -38.04 18.70
C LYS A 534 -4.02 -36.66 18.05
N PRO A 535 -3.12 -36.38 17.09
CA PRO A 535 -3.11 -35.12 16.36
C PRO A 535 -4.29 -35.04 15.38
N LEU A 536 -4.69 -33.81 15.01
CA LEU A 536 -5.71 -33.60 13.98
C LEU A 536 -5.13 -33.97 12.62
N LYS A 537 -5.79 -34.93 11.96
CA LYS A 537 -5.46 -35.37 10.61
C LYS A 537 -6.42 -34.77 9.60
N LEU A 538 -5.87 -34.39 8.46
CA LEU A 538 -6.59 -34.07 7.23
C LEU A 538 -6.86 -35.37 6.48
N ASP A 539 -7.98 -36.01 6.79
CA ASP A 539 -8.41 -37.32 6.30
C ASP A 539 -9.75 -37.27 5.53
N GLY A 540 -10.36 -36.08 5.40
CA GLY A 540 -11.60 -35.88 4.66
C GLY A 540 -12.87 -36.37 5.37
N ARG A 541 -12.78 -36.75 6.65
CA ARG A 541 -13.97 -37.15 7.44
C ARG A 541 -14.94 -35.98 7.61
N ASP A 542 -16.23 -36.28 7.53
CA ASP A 542 -17.29 -35.31 7.79
C ASP A 542 -17.42 -35.03 9.30
N PHE A 543 -17.78 -33.80 9.66
CA PHE A 543 -18.13 -33.44 11.03
C PHE A 543 -19.28 -32.42 11.06
N GLN A 544 -19.98 -32.30 12.18
CA GLN A 544 -21.10 -31.37 12.33
C GLN A 544 -20.68 -30.09 13.07
N ALA A 545 -21.44 -29.01 12.86
CA ALA A 545 -21.26 -27.74 13.59
C ALA A 545 -21.85 -27.75 15.01
N ASN A 546 -22.22 -28.93 15.53
CA ASN A 546 -22.76 -29.11 16.86
C ASN A 546 -22.01 -30.24 17.58
N ASP A 547 -22.03 -30.21 18.91
CA ASP A 547 -21.33 -31.16 19.78
C ASP A 547 -22.15 -32.43 20.06
N SER A 548 -23.19 -32.73 19.28
CA SER A 548 -24.08 -33.87 19.55
C SER A 548 -23.39 -35.22 19.29
N ASP A 549 -22.45 -35.25 18.35
CA ASP A 549 -21.72 -36.44 17.93
C ASP A 549 -20.31 -36.48 18.57
N PRO A 550 -19.88 -37.60 19.18
CA PRO A 550 -18.57 -37.72 19.81
C PRO A 550 -17.38 -37.42 18.87
N VAL A 551 -17.47 -37.78 17.58
CA VAL A 551 -16.41 -37.52 16.60
C VAL A 551 -16.31 -36.03 16.33
N SER A 552 -17.45 -35.39 16.06
CA SER A 552 -17.56 -33.94 15.88
C SER A 552 -17.07 -33.17 17.11
N HIS A 553 -17.46 -33.60 18.31
CA HIS A 553 -17.01 -32.98 19.56
C HIS A 553 -15.48 -33.02 19.73
N THR A 554 -14.83 -34.16 19.44
CA THR A 554 -13.35 -34.24 19.52
C THR A 554 -12.65 -33.32 18.52
N ILE A 555 -13.20 -33.18 17.30
CA ILE A 555 -12.66 -32.26 16.29
C ILE A 555 -12.84 -30.81 16.74
N LEU A 556 -14.03 -30.45 17.21
CA LEU A 556 -14.35 -29.10 17.66
C LEU A 556 -13.53 -28.72 18.90
N GLN A 557 -13.30 -29.64 19.83
CA GLN A 557 -12.41 -29.44 20.97
C GLN A 557 -10.96 -29.20 20.51
N HIS A 558 -10.49 -29.93 19.50
CA HIS A 558 -9.15 -29.72 18.94
C HIS A 558 -9.04 -28.34 18.26
N LEU A 559 -10.05 -27.93 17.49
CA LEU A 559 -10.13 -26.60 16.87
C LEU A 559 -10.18 -25.48 17.91
N SER A 560 -10.94 -25.69 18.98
CA SER A 560 -11.05 -24.77 20.11
C SER A 560 -9.69 -24.48 20.74
N VAL A 561 -8.95 -25.54 21.10
CA VAL A 561 -7.64 -25.42 21.75
C VAL A 561 -6.59 -24.85 20.81
N SER A 562 -6.54 -25.32 19.56
CA SER A 562 -5.55 -24.86 18.57
C SER A 562 -5.71 -23.39 18.17
N LEU A 563 -6.95 -22.93 17.99
CA LEU A 563 -7.23 -21.54 17.63
C LEU A 563 -7.34 -20.61 18.85
N GLY A 564 -7.40 -21.17 20.07
CA GLY A 564 -7.61 -20.42 21.31
C GLY A 564 -9.02 -19.85 21.43
N LEU A 565 -10.02 -20.53 20.86
CA LEU A 565 -11.42 -20.10 20.83
C LEU A 565 -12.26 -20.99 21.74
N PRO A 566 -13.08 -20.45 22.67
CA PRO A 566 -13.98 -21.27 23.46
C PRO A 566 -15.08 -21.95 22.62
N LEU A 567 -15.54 -23.13 23.07
CA LEU A 567 -16.68 -23.89 22.53
C LEU A 567 -18.02 -23.23 22.91
N THR A 568 -18.28 -22.05 22.36
CA THR A 568 -19.51 -21.28 22.61
C THR A 568 -20.15 -20.82 21.31
N GLU A 569 -21.46 -20.57 21.37
CA GLU A 569 -22.27 -20.12 20.23
C GLU A 569 -21.76 -18.80 19.63
N ASP A 570 -21.17 -17.94 20.46
CA ASP A 570 -20.62 -16.64 20.06
C ASP A 570 -19.15 -16.70 19.60
N SER A 571 -18.50 -17.87 19.68
CA SER A 571 -17.08 -18.08 19.38
C SER A 571 -16.88 -19.15 18.29
N LEU A 572 -16.39 -20.35 18.64
CA LEU A 572 -16.02 -21.36 17.65
C LEU A 572 -17.24 -21.82 16.82
N PHE A 573 -18.39 -22.08 17.46
CA PHE A 573 -19.58 -22.53 16.73
C PHE A 573 -20.04 -21.48 15.73
N ARG A 574 -19.88 -20.18 16.03
CA ARG A 574 -20.20 -19.11 15.08
C ARG A 574 -19.36 -19.22 13.81
N VAL A 575 -18.04 -19.38 13.96
CA VAL A 575 -17.11 -19.53 12.82
C VAL A 575 -17.46 -20.77 12.01
N VAL A 576 -17.67 -21.91 12.68
CA VAL A 576 -17.95 -23.19 12.02
C VAL A 576 -19.30 -23.17 11.30
N LYS A 577 -20.35 -22.61 11.91
CA LYS A 577 -21.66 -22.42 11.26
C LYS A 577 -21.56 -21.45 10.09
N ASN A 578 -20.75 -20.40 10.19
CA ASN A 578 -20.51 -19.46 9.11
C ASN A 578 -19.80 -20.13 7.92
N THR A 579 -18.77 -20.94 8.21
CA THR A 579 -18.10 -21.80 7.22
C THR A 579 -19.09 -22.76 6.58
N GLN A 580 -19.94 -23.44 7.36
CA GLN A 580 -20.96 -24.36 6.84
C GLN A 580 -21.95 -23.64 5.92
N LYS A 581 -22.39 -22.42 6.31
CA LYS A 581 -23.32 -21.60 5.53
C LYS A 581 -22.78 -21.25 4.14
N TYR A 582 -21.48 -20.97 4.01
CA TYR A 582 -20.91 -20.47 2.76
C TYR A 582 -20.14 -21.52 1.95
N LEU A 583 -19.56 -22.54 2.58
CA LEU A 583 -18.84 -23.62 1.90
C LEU A 583 -19.67 -24.91 1.74
N GLY A 584 -20.68 -25.15 2.58
CA GLY A 584 -21.51 -26.35 2.54
C GLY A 584 -21.13 -27.37 3.61
N SER A 585 -21.03 -28.65 3.25
CA SER A 585 -20.70 -29.74 4.20
C SER A 585 -19.29 -29.57 4.79
N LEU A 586 -19.17 -29.77 6.10
CA LEU A 586 -17.91 -29.60 6.83
C LEU A 586 -17.10 -30.89 6.81
N LYS A 587 -15.85 -30.79 6.34
CA LYS A 587 -14.92 -31.91 6.22
C LYS A 587 -13.58 -31.59 6.87
N CYS A 588 -12.86 -32.60 7.34
CA CYS A 588 -11.45 -32.44 7.73
C CYS A 588 -10.56 -32.34 6.49
N ASP A 589 -10.74 -31.27 5.72
CA ASP A 589 -10.02 -30.92 4.50
C ASP A 589 -9.39 -29.52 4.59
N LEU A 590 -8.55 -29.18 3.61
CA LEU A 590 -7.86 -27.89 3.57
C LEU A 590 -8.84 -26.72 3.43
N LEU A 591 -9.92 -26.89 2.67
CA LEU A 591 -10.90 -25.83 2.41
C LEU A 591 -11.62 -25.41 3.70
N THR A 592 -12.16 -26.38 4.45
CA THR A 592 -12.91 -26.13 5.68
C THR A 592 -12.00 -25.54 6.76
N LEU A 593 -10.82 -26.13 6.98
CA LEU A 593 -9.91 -25.64 8.02
C LEU A 593 -9.30 -24.29 7.69
N SER A 594 -9.03 -24.00 6.41
CA SER A 594 -8.55 -22.67 5.98
C SER A 594 -9.63 -21.60 6.17
N SER A 595 -10.90 -21.92 5.93
CA SER A 595 -12.02 -21.02 6.21
C SER A 595 -12.14 -20.65 7.69
N ILE A 596 -12.03 -21.65 8.56
CA ILE A 596 -12.08 -21.45 10.02
C ILE A 596 -10.85 -20.67 10.49
N TYR A 597 -9.66 -21.04 9.98
CA TYR A 597 -8.42 -20.35 10.28
C TYR A 597 -8.48 -18.87 9.86
N ARG A 598 -8.95 -18.56 8.66
CA ARG A 598 -9.02 -17.19 8.13
C ARG A 598 -9.85 -16.29 9.02
N GLN A 599 -11.06 -16.72 9.40
CA GLN A 599 -11.94 -15.96 10.29
C GLN A 599 -11.31 -15.77 11.69
N ALA A 600 -10.80 -16.85 12.29
CA ALA A 600 -10.19 -16.81 13.62
C ALA A 600 -8.90 -15.97 13.65
N ARG A 601 -8.02 -16.14 12.66
CA ARG A 601 -6.74 -15.42 12.55
C ARG A 601 -6.97 -13.95 12.26
N THR A 602 -7.97 -13.59 11.45
CA THR A 602 -8.36 -12.20 11.20
C THR A 602 -8.83 -11.52 12.49
N ALA A 603 -9.74 -12.16 13.25
CA ALA A 603 -10.18 -11.64 14.55
C ALA A 603 -8.99 -11.43 15.50
N ARG A 604 -8.12 -12.44 15.62
CA ARG A 604 -6.91 -12.39 16.46
C ARG A 604 -5.93 -11.30 16.03
N MET A 605 -5.73 -11.09 14.73
CA MET A 605 -4.81 -10.07 14.20
C MET A 605 -5.23 -8.66 14.64
N PHE A 606 -6.53 -8.37 14.64
CA PHE A 606 -7.07 -7.09 15.07
C PHE A 606 -7.33 -6.99 16.58
N GLY A 607 -7.11 -8.06 17.34
CA GLY A 607 -7.37 -8.11 18.79
C GLY A 607 -8.86 -8.15 19.14
N LEU A 608 -9.68 -8.80 18.30
CA LEU A 608 -11.12 -8.91 18.42
C LEU A 608 -11.53 -10.33 18.83
N SER A 609 -12.64 -10.45 19.55
CA SER A 609 -13.39 -11.71 19.65
C SER A 609 -14.15 -12.00 18.35
N ILE A 610 -14.58 -13.25 18.16
CA ILE A 610 -15.39 -13.64 16.98
C ILE A 610 -16.73 -12.91 16.97
N ALA A 611 -17.33 -12.72 18.16
CA ALA A 611 -18.57 -11.98 18.30
C ALA A 611 -18.43 -10.54 17.79
N GLU A 612 -17.37 -9.86 18.24
CA GLU A 612 -17.03 -8.49 17.82
C GLU A 612 -16.71 -8.41 16.33
N LEU A 613 -15.94 -9.37 15.78
CA LEU A 613 -15.64 -9.40 14.35
C LEU A 613 -16.93 -9.43 13.53
N SER A 614 -17.87 -10.33 13.85
CA SER A 614 -19.14 -10.43 13.12
C SER A 614 -20.03 -9.19 13.29
N THR A 615 -19.99 -8.51 14.44
CA THR A 615 -20.66 -7.21 14.63
C THR A 615 -20.07 -6.15 13.69
N LEU A 616 -18.74 -6.10 13.55
CA LEU A 616 -18.09 -5.17 12.62
C LEU A 616 -18.35 -5.53 11.15
N GLU A 617 -18.41 -6.82 10.81
CA GLU A 617 -18.82 -7.28 9.49
C GLU A 617 -20.21 -6.72 9.13
N ASN A 618 -21.18 -6.81 10.05
CA ASN A 618 -22.53 -6.24 9.88
C ASN A 618 -22.52 -4.74 9.57
N PHE A 619 -21.66 -3.96 10.23
CA PHE A 619 -21.58 -2.52 10.01
C PHE A 619 -20.94 -2.14 8.67
N LEU A 620 -19.92 -2.87 8.24
CA LEU A 620 -19.14 -2.55 7.05
C LEU A 620 -19.81 -3.05 5.74
N GLY A 621 -20.52 -4.19 5.78
CA GLY A 621 -21.11 -4.78 4.58
C GLY A 621 -21.94 -6.05 4.77
N GLY A 622 -22.13 -6.47 6.03
CA GLY A 622 -22.85 -7.66 6.46
C GLY A 622 -22.43 -8.90 5.72
N GLU A 623 -23.42 -9.57 5.13
CA GLU A 623 -23.25 -10.89 4.51
C GLU A 623 -22.16 -10.93 3.42
N SER A 624 -21.91 -9.83 2.73
CA SER A 624 -20.86 -9.77 1.70
C SER A 624 -19.45 -9.94 2.29
N ILE A 625 -19.20 -9.34 3.45
CA ILE A 625 -17.92 -9.41 4.16
C ILE A 625 -17.78 -10.77 4.83
N SER A 626 -18.80 -11.21 5.57
CA SER A 626 -18.80 -12.52 6.23
C SER A 626 -18.56 -13.66 5.23
N ARG A 627 -19.17 -13.56 4.04
CA ARG A 627 -18.93 -14.52 2.96
C ARG A 627 -17.48 -14.51 2.50
N CYS A 628 -16.91 -13.33 2.21
CA CYS A 628 -15.54 -13.21 1.73
C CYS A 628 -14.51 -13.69 2.76
N LEU A 629 -14.71 -13.42 4.05
CA LEU A 629 -13.85 -13.92 5.13
C LEU A 629 -13.99 -15.44 5.33
N ALA A 630 -15.15 -16.03 5.05
CA ALA A 630 -15.32 -17.48 5.09
C ALA A 630 -14.70 -18.16 3.87
N THR A 631 -14.89 -17.64 2.65
CA THR A 631 -14.51 -18.34 1.42
C THR A 631 -13.10 -18.00 0.93
N GLY A 632 -12.51 -16.87 1.33
CA GLY A 632 -11.22 -16.38 0.82
C GLY A 632 -11.27 -15.86 -0.63
N ASN A 633 -12.22 -16.35 -1.44
CA ASN A 633 -12.48 -15.92 -2.80
C ASN A 633 -13.95 -15.48 -2.96
N THR A 634 -14.19 -14.42 -3.73
CA THR A 634 -15.54 -14.07 -4.24
C THR A 634 -15.97 -14.93 -5.43
N GLY A 635 -15.15 -15.91 -5.82
CA GLY A 635 -15.22 -16.72 -7.03
C GLY A 635 -16.38 -17.71 -7.17
N ARG A 636 -17.41 -17.67 -6.32
CA ARG A 636 -18.70 -18.29 -6.69
C ARG A 636 -19.32 -17.41 -7.77
N ARG A 637 -19.41 -17.93 -8.99
CA ARG A 637 -20.17 -17.29 -10.07
C ARG A 637 -21.65 -17.46 -9.77
N THR A 638 -22.39 -16.35 -9.80
CA THR A 638 -23.85 -16.32 -9.69
C THR A 638 -24.45 -16.00 -11.05
N PHE A 639 -25.06 -17.02 -11.64
CA PHE A 639 -25.83 -16.93 -12.86
C PHE A 639 -27.31 -16.80 -12.50
N GLN A 640 -27.88 -15.60 -12.62
CA GLN A 640 -29.30 -15.36 -12.35
C GLN A 640 -30.07 -14.95 -13.61
N ILE A 641 -31.09 -15.73 -13.95
CA ILE A 641 -32.04 -15.42 -15.02
C ILE A 641 -33.41 -15.19 -14.40
N ARG A 642 -34.03 -14.05 -14.71
CA ARG A 642 -35.44 -13.80 -14.42
C ARG A 642 -36.18 -13.47 -15.72
N GLY A 643 -37.25 -14.20 -15.97
CA GLY A 643 -38.15 -13.96 -17.10
C GLY A 643 -39.60 -13.92 -16.63
N GLN A 644 -40.36 -12.96 -17.15
CA GLN A 644 -41.80 -12.87 -16.94
C GLN A 644 -42.49 -12.69 -18.29
N LYS A 645 -43.52 -13.50 -18.57
CA LYS A 645 -44.33 -13.36 -19.78
C LYS A 645 -45.79 -13.64 -19.42
N ALA A 646 -46.64 -12.61 -19.54
CA ALA A 646 -48.03 -12.66 -19.10
C ALA A 646 -48.13 -13.17 -17.64
N ASP A 647 -48.89 -14.25 -17.39
CA ASP A 647 -49.09 -14.85 -16.06
C ASP A 647 -47.99 -15.85 -15.66
N GLN A 648 -46.96 -16.07 -16.50
CA GLN A 648 -45.88 -17.03 -16.22
C GLN A 648 -44.63 -16.31 -15.70
N TYR A 649 -44.09 -16.81 -14.59
CA TYR A 649 -42.88 -16.32 -13.94
C TYR A 649 -41.84 -17.42 -13.82
N PHE A 650 -40.59 -17.05 -14.08
CA PHE A 650 -39.44 -17.92 -13.93
C PHE A 650 -38.24 -17.16 -13.34
N GLU A 651 -37.64 -17.73 -12.31
CA GLU A 651 -36.36 -17.29 -11.73
C GLU A 651 -35.45 -18.50 -11.52
N LEU A 652 -34.30 -18.49 -12.20
CA LEU A 652 -33.17 -19.39 -11.94
C LEU A 652 -32.06 -18.60 -11.27
N VAL A 653 -31.56 -19.10 -10.15
CA VAL A 653 -30.34 -18.64 -9.50
C VAL A 653 -29.39 -19.83 -9.42
N ALA A 654 -28.27 -19.80 -10.13
CA ALA A 654 -27.27 -20.85 -10.13
C ALA A 654 -25.96 -20.31 -9.53
N HIS A 655 -25.50 -20.92 -8.45
CA HIS A 655 -24.21 -20.66 -7.81
C HIS A 655 -23.25 -21.79 -8.17
N PHE A 656 -22.07 -21.52 -8.71
CA PHE A 656 -21.07 -22.56 -8.97
C PHE A 656 -19.64 -22.01 -8.99
N GLN A 657 -18.68 -22.92 -8.95
CA GLN A 657 -17.25 -22.61 -9.05
C GLN A 657 -16.68 -23.32 -10.27
N LEU A 658 -15.85 -22.62 -11.04
CA LEU A 658 -15.16 -23.21 -12.19
C LEU A 658 -14.06 -24.17 -11.70
N PRO A 659 -13.89 -25.35 -12.32
CA PRO A 659 -12.82 -26.29 -12.00
C PRO A 659 -11.42 -25.66 -12.18
N GLU A 660 -10.46 -26.02 -11.33
CA GLU A 660 -9.08 -25.55 -11.44
C GLU A 660 -8.43 -26.11 -12.73
N GLY A 661 -8.12 -25.21 -13.67
CA GLY A 661 -7.64 -25.52 -15.02
C GLY A 661 -8.77 -25.56 -16.05
N GLY A 662 -9.12 -24.40 -16.64
CA GLY A 662 -10.24 -24.30 -17.60
C GLY A 662 -10.04 -25.14 -18.87
N ASP A 663 -11.06 -25.56 -19.62
CA ASP A 663 -12.51 -25.63 -19.38
C ASP A 663 -12.94 -27.11 -19.49
N PRO A 664 -13.59 -27.74 -18.49
CA PRO A 664 -14.60 -28.73 -18.78
C PRO A 664 -15.94 -27.99 -18.84
N GLY A 665 -16.73 -28.21 -19.89
CA GLY A 665 -18.05 -27.57 -20.07
C GLY A 665 -19.11 -28.04 -19.06
N GLU A 666 -18.74 -28.21 -17.79
CA GLU A 666 -19.54 -28.73 -16.68
C GLU A 666 -19.01 -28.23 -15.32
N ALA A 667 -19.91 -27.78 -14.44
CA ALA A 667 -19.63 -27.47 -13.03
C ALA A 667 -20.78 -27.97 -12.13
N THR A 668 -20.50 -28.16 -10.84
CA THR A 668 -21.51 -28.52 -9.85
C THR A 668 -22.13 -27.27 -9.23
N LEU A 669 -23.46 -27.26 -9.12
CA LEU A 669 -24.23 -26.21 -8.48
C LEU A 669 -24.10 -26.32 -6.95
N LEU A 670 -23.81 -25.19 -6.32
CA LEU A 670 -23.54 -25.05 -4.90
C LEU A 670 -24.82 -24.69 -4.13
N ALA A 671 -24.78 -24.85 -2.81
CA ALA A 671 -25.84 -24.45 -1.88
C ALA A 671 -26.32 -23.00 -2.14
N GLY A 672 -27.64 -22.82 -2.18
CA GLY A 672 -28.29 -21.55 -2.53
C GLY A 672 -28.73 -21.44 -3.99
N SER A 673 -28.37 -22.41 -4.84
CA SER A 673 -28.91 -22.48 -6.22
C SER A 673 -30.39 -22.84 -6.17
N THR A 674 -31.25 -22.02 -6.75
CA THR A 674 -32.70 -22.20 -6.68
C THR A 674 -33.39 -22.01 -8.03
N LEU A 675 -34.43 -22.80 -8.24
CA LEU A 675 -35.41 -22.63 -9.31
C LEU A 675 -36.76 -22.22 -8.71
N ARG A 676 -37.33 -21.11 -9.18
CA ARG A 676 -38.68 -20.66 -8.82
C ARG A 676 -39.49 -20.49 -10.09
N THR A 677 -40.57 -21.24 -10.21
CA THR A 677 -41.51 -21.10 -11.33
C THR A 677 -42.93 -21.26 -10.82
N ASN A 678 -43.88 -20.60 -11.47
CA ASN A 678 -45.31 -20.84 -11.25
C ASN A 678 -45.92 -21.75 -12.32
N THR A 679 -45.07 -22.43 -13.11
CA THR A 679 -45.47 -23.27 -14.23
C THR A 679 -45.55 -24.74 -13.80
N SER A 680 -46.47 -25.50 -14.39
CA SER A 680 -46.62 -26.94 -14.13
C SER A 680 -45.56 -27.81 -14.83
N TRP A 681 -44.56 -27.22 -15.47
CA TRP A 681 -43.55 -27.90 -16.30
C TRP A 681 -42.65 -28.87 -15.54
N PHE A 682 -42.48 -28.65 -14.24
CA PHE A 682 -41.65 -29.50 -13.38
C PHE A 682 -42.49 -30.28 -12.35
N ALA A 683 -43.82 -30.38 -12.52
CA ALA A 683 -44.71 -31.03 -11.56
C ALA A 683 -44.76 -32.57 -11.66
N ASP A 684 -44.43 -33.16 -12.83
CA ASP A 684 -44.52 -34.60 -13.08
C ASP A 684 -43.22 -35.31 -12.66
N ALA A 685 -43.30 -36.38 -11.86
CA ALA A 685 -42.13 -37.15 -11.40
C ALA A 685 -41.58 -38.12 -12.47
N THR A 686 -42.32 -38.34 -13.56
CA THR A 686 -42.01 -39.34 -14.59
C THR A 686 -41.21 -38.81 -15.79
N THR A 687 -40.82 -37.54 -15.79
CA THR A 687 -40.07 -36.90 -16.87
C THR A 687 -38.63 -36.55 -16.46
N ILE A 688 -37.68 -36.77 -17.38
CA ILE A 688 -36.31 -36.23 -17.30
C ILE A 688 -36.42 -34.73 -17.49
N LYS A 689 -36.12 -33.96 -16.45
CA LYS A 689 -36.20 -32.50 -16.51
C LYS A 689 -34.84 -31.94 -16.86
N LYS A 690 -34.81 -31.24 -18.00
CA LYS A 690 -33.63 -30.55 -18.50
C LYS A 690 -33.95 -29.07 -18.68
N LEU A 691 -32.98 -28.21 -18.42
CA LEU A 691 -33.13 -26.78 -18.62
C LEU A 691 -32.07 -26.28 -19.57
N ASP A 692 -32.51 -25.82 -20.75
CA ASP A 692 -31.61 -25.31 -21.79
C ASP A 692 -31.81 -23.80 -21.99
N VAL A 693 -30.74 -23.02 -21.82
CA VAL A 693 -30.76 -21.57 -22.02
C VAL A 693 -29.87 -21.24 -23.21
N SER A 694 -30.45 -20.80 -24.32
CA SER A 694 -29.70 -20.41 -25.51
C SER A 694 -29.42 -18.91 -25.54
N LEU A 695 -28.19 -18.50 -25.88
CA LEU A 695 -27.78 -17.10 -26.00
C LEU A 695 -27.58 -16.76 -27.49
N ILE A 696 -28.25 -15.73 -28.01
CA ILE A 696 -28.15 -15.37 -29.44
C ILE A 696 -27.10 -14.26 -29.63
N PRO A 697 -26.16 -14.37 -30.58
CA PRO A 697 -25.22 -13.30 -30.91
C PRO A 697 -25.92 -12.10 -31.60
N GLU A 698 -25.42 -10.88 -31.38
CA GLU A 698 -25.93 -9.66 -32.05
C GLU A 698 -25.71 -9.68 -33.58
N SER A 699 -24.84 -10.56 -34.09
CA SER A 699 -24.57 -10.79 -35.51
C SER A 699 -24.88 -12.24 -35.91
N GLY A 700 -25.77 -12.42 -36.89
CA GLY A 700 -26.54 -13.64 -37.11
C GLY A 700 -25.85 -14.87 -37.73
N ASP A 701 -24.55 -15.10 -37.59
CA ASP A 701 -23.86 -16.19 -38.33
C ASP A 701 -22.85 -17.07 -37.55
N GLU A 702 -22.92 -17.15 -36.21
CA GLU A 702 -22.06 -18.09 -35.43
C GLU A 702 -22.86 -19.12 -34.62
N GLU A 703 -22.21 -20.25 -34.28
CA GLU A 703 -22.74 -21.33 -33.41
C GLU A 703 -23.45 -20.74 -32.18
N ARG A 704 -24.61 -21.31 -31.81
CA ARG A 704 -25.43 -20.80 -30.70
C ARG A 704 -24.91 -21.38 -29.39
N PRO A 705 -24.25 -20.60 -28.52
CA PRO A 705 -23.89 -21.11 -27.23
C PRO A 705 -25.12 -21.28 -26.34
N TRP A 706 -25.10 -22.34 -25.52
CA TRP A 706 -26.22 -22.68 -24.64
C TRP A 706 -25.74 -23.32 -23.35
N ILE A 707 -26.55 -23.14 -22.30
CA ILE A 707 -26.32 -23.65 -20.96
C ILE A 707 -27.36 -24.71 -20.65
N THR A 708 -26.94 -25.84 -20.09
CA THR A 708 -27.79 -26.97 -19.73
C THR A 708 -27.72 -27.23 -18.22
N ILE A 709 -28.85 -27.41 -17.56
CA ILE A 709 -28.92 -28.01 -16.21
C ILE A 709 -29.74 -29.31 -16.32
N ASP A 710 -29.11 -30.43 -15.97
CA ASP A 710 -29.70 -31.76 -16.03
C ASP A 710 -30.27 -32.18 -14.66
N GLN A 711 -31.30 -33.03 -14.65
CA GLN A 711 -31.86 -33.70 -13.46
C GLN A 711 -32.54 -32.79 -12.42
N ILE A 712 -33.30 -31.79 -12.86
CA ILE A 712 -34.07 -30.92 -11.96
C ILE A 712 -35.15 -31.74 -11.22
N GLN A 713 -35.24 -31.61 -9.89
CA GLN A 713 -36.26 -32.28 -9.08
C GLN A 713 -37.69 -31.75 -9.35
N THR A 714 -38.72 -32.49 -8.94
CA THR A 714 -40.11 -32.03 -8.98
C THR A 714 -40.31 -30.76 -8.16
N THR A 715 -40.85 -29.70 -8.77
CA THR A 715 -41.10 -28.42 -8.11
C THR A 715 -42.60 -28.24 -7.85
N ASP A 716 -42.98 -27.84 -6.64
CA ASP A 716 -44.34 -27.34 -6.38
C ASP A 716 -44.45 -25.92 -6.92
N SER A 717 -45.59 -25.57 -7.54
CA SER A 717 -45.82 -24.35 -8.34
C SER A 717 -45.72 -23.01 -7.60
N THR A 718 -45.18 -22.98 -6.38
CA THR A 718 -45.03 -21.79 -5.53
C THR A 718 -43.80 -21.80 -4.62
N SER A 719 -43.01 -22.88 -4.54
CA SER A 719 -41.84 -22.97 -3.65
C SER A 719 -40.52 -22.92 -4.43
N ALA A 720 -39.45 -22.43 -3.79
CA ALA A 720 -38.12 -22.39 -4.36
C ALA A 720 -37.47 -23.78 -4.27
N THR A 721 -37.27 -24.44 -5.40
CA THR A 721 -36.62 -25.76 -5.43
C THR A 721 -35.10 -25.59 -5.41
N SER A 722 -34.44 -26.27 -4.49
CA SER A 722 -32.97 -26.28 -4.44
C SER A 722 -32.40 -27.07 -5.62
N LEU A 723 -31.38 -26.50 -6.27
CA LEU A 723 -30.59 -27.12 -7.33
C LEU A 723 -29.19 -27.52 -6.84
N GLU A 724 -28.95 -27.51 -5.53
CA GLU A 724 -27.68 -27.90 -4.93
C GLU A 724 -27.29 -29.34 -5.35
N GLY A 725 -26.06 -29.51 -5.81
CA GLY A 725 -25.51 -30.80 -6.26
C GLY A 725 -25.83 -31.18 -7.71
N GLN A 726 -26.63 -30.40 -8.44
CA GLN A 726 -26.88 -30.63 -9.87
C GLN A 726 -25.75 -30.09 -10.75
N ASN A 727 -25.62 -30.62 -11.96
CA ASN A 727 -24.57 -30.19 -12.90
C ASN A 727 -25.10 -29.13 -13.87
N ILE A 728 -24.35 -28.04 -14.00
CA ILE A 728 -24.52 -27.00 -15.01
C ILE A 728 -23.46 -27.19 -16.10
N LYS A 729 -23.89 -27.32 -17.35
CA LYS A 729 -23.04 -27.48 -18.53
C LYS A 729 -23.16 -26.27 -19.44
N TRP A 730 -22.12 -25.95 -20.19
CA TRP A 730 -22.18 -24.94 -21.23
C TRP A 730 -21.45 -25.40 -22.49
N HIS A 731 -21.97 -24.96 -23.63
CA HIS A 731 -21.58 -25.44 -24.95
C HIS A 731 -21.37 -24.26 -25.90
N GLY A 732 -20.39 -24.38 -26.81
CA GLY A 732 -20.16 -23.46 -27.93
C GLY A 732 -19.34 -22.20 -27.63
N ALA A 733 -18.99 -21.91 -26.37
CA ALA A 733 -18.09 -20.81 -25.98
C ALA A 733 -17.57 -21.01 -24.55
N GLY A 734 -16.45 -20.37 -24.20
CA GLY A 734 -15.95 -20.33 -22.81
C GLY A 734 -16.94 -19.59 -21.90
N PHE A 735 -17.02 -19.97 -20.62
CA PHE A 735 -18.06 -19.43 -19.73
C PHE A 735 -18.05 -17.89 -19.65
N ASP A 736 -16.88 -17.26 -19.62
CA ASP A 736 -16.75 -15.79 -19.58
C ASP A 736 -17.30 -15.14 -20.86
N GLU A 737 -17.22 -15.79 -22.01
CA GLU A 737 -17.75 -15.29 -23.28
C GLU A 737 -19.29 -15.30 -23.32
N LEU A 738 -19.91 -16.27 -22.63
CA LEU A 738 -21.37 -16.31 -22.41
C LEU A 738 -21.85 -15.08 -21.64
N THR A 739 -21.00 -14.50 -20.79
CA THR A 739 -21.41 -13.41 -19.88
C THR A 739 -21.54 -12.05 -20.54
N HIS A 740 -20.95 -11.86 -21.73
CA HIS A 740 -21.02 -10.60 -22.47
C HIS A 740 -22.13 -10.56 -23.53
N ARG A 741 -22.85 -11.67 -23.74
CA ARG A 741 -23.89 -11.79 -24.77
C ARG A 741 -25.28 -11.53 -24.18
N LYS A 742 -26.16 -10.81 -24.90
CA LYS A 742 -27.55 -10.59 -24.47
C LYS A 742 -28.37 -11.88 -24.62
N CYS A 743 -29.07 -12.30 -23.57
CA CYS A 743 -30.07 -13.36 -23.69
C CYS A 743 -31.35 -12.77 -24.30
N THR A 744 -31.81 -13.31 -25.42
CA THR A 744 -33.08 -12.91 -26.06
C THR A 744 -34.11 -14.03 -26.11
N ASN A 745 -33.73 -15.29 -25.85
CA ASN A 745 -34.64 -16.44 -25.82
C ASN A 745 -34.21 -17.48 -24.79
N MET A 746 -35.17 -18.18 -24.16
CA MET A 746 -34.90 -19.26 -23.21
C MET A 746 -35.76 -20.48 -23.53
N ILE A 747 -35.18 -21.68 -23.59
CA ILE A 747 -35.89 -22.89 -24.06
C ILE A 747 -35.95 -23.94 -22.95
N LEU A 748 -37.06 -23.97 -22.23
CA LEU A 748 -37.33 -24.99 -21.21
C LEU A 748 -37.75 -26.31 -21.87
N GLN A 749 -37.08 -27.43 -21.57
CA GLN A 749 -37.38 -28.73 -22.17
C GLN A 749 -37.50 -29.85 -21.13
N SER A 750 -38.70 -30.39 -20.93
CA SER A 750 -38.90 -31.63 -20.17
C SER A 750 -39.00 -32.81 -21.12
N ILE A 751 -38.17 -33.84 -20.93
CA ILE A 751 -38.07 -35.03 -21.78
C ILE A 751 -38.81 -36.18 -21.08
N ARG A 752 -39.83 -36.75 -21.73
CA ARG A 752 -40.40 -38.05 -21.30
C ARG A 752 -39.61 -39.15 -22.00
N GLY A 753 -39.29 -40.24 -21.29
CA GLY A 753 -38.28 -41.25 -21.65
C GLY A 753 -38.19 -41.68 -23.12
N GLU A 754 -36.95 -42.02 -23.49
CA GLU A 754 -36.43 -42.60 -24.75
C GLU A 754 -37.24 -42.41 -26.04
N GLY A 755 -36.80 -41.44 -26.85
CA GLY A 755 -36.89 -41.55 -28.31
C GLY A 755 -37.58 -40.43 -29.07
N SER A 756 -38.23 -39.46 -28.42
CA SER A 756 -38.83 -38.31 -29.13
C SER A 756 -38.80 -37.03 -28.30
N LEU A 757 -38.05 -36.03 -28.79
CA LEU A 757 -37.96 -34.67 -28.25
C LEU A 757 -39.33 -33.97 -28.36
N THR A 758 -40.18 -34.16 -27.38
CA THR A 758 -41.42 -33.37 -27.24
C THR A 758 -41.14 -32.18 -26.33
N SER A 759 -40.82 -31.02 -26.92
CA SER A 759 -40.70 -29.77 -26.16
C SER A 759 -42.08 -29.40 -25.58
N ILE A 760 -42.22 -29.43 -24.26
CA ILE A 760 -43.51 -29.17 -23.57
C ILE A 760 -43.85 -27.66 -23.54
N GLY A 761 -42.94 -26.78 -23.95
CA GLY A 761 -43.26 -25.37 -24.23
C GLY A 761 -42.01 -24.51 -24.39
N THR A 762 -42.02 -23.59 -25.36
CA THR A 762 -40.94 -22.62 -25.56
C THR A 762 -41.29 -21.31 -24.89
N PHE A 763 -40.46 -20.84 -23.95
CA PHE A 763 -40.56 -19.48 -23.42
C PHE A 763 -39.80 -18.51 -24.33
N SER A 764 -40.41 -18.08 -25.44
CA SER A 764 -39.87 -16.96 -26.25
C SER A 764 -40.54 -15.65 -25.85
N GLY A 765 -39.92 -14.88 -24.98
CA GLY A 765 -40.39 -13.55 -24.55
C GLY A 765 -39.21 -12.65 -24.21
N GLU A 766 -39.44 -11.34 -24.17
CA GLU A 766 -38.45 -10.39 -23.68
C GLU A 766 -38.09 -10.75 -22.23
N ILE A 767 -36.82 -11.04 -21.99
CA ILE A 767 -36.31 -11.33 -20.67
C ILE A 767 -36.15 -9.99 -19.95
N ASP A 768 -37.04 -9.69 -19.01
CA ASP A 768 -37.04 -8.42 -18.25
C ASP A 768 -35.68 -8.11 -17.61
N LYS A 769 -34.96 -9.15 -17.12
CA LYS A 769 -33.67 -8.96 -16.48
C LYS A 769 -32.81 -10.23 -16.45
N VAL A 770 -31.77 -10.27 -17.29
CA VAL A 770 -30.62 -11.15 -17.07
C VAL A 770 -29.68 -10.43 -16.11
N VAL A 771 -29.55 -10.92 -14.88
CA VAL A 771 -28.55 -10.41 -13.94
C VAL A 771 -27.45 -11.45 -13.86
N LEU A 772 -26.53 -11.36 -14.80
CA LEU A 772 -25.21 -11.92 -14.59
C LEU A 772 -24.54 -11.02 -13.55
N SER A 773 -24.41 -11.54 -12.33
CA SER A 773 -23.45 -10.96 -11.40
C SER A 773 -22.11 -11.64 -11.61
N VAL A 774 -21.55 -11.45 -12.81
CA VAL A 774 -20.14 -11.06 -12.82
C VAL A 774 -20.20 -9.60 -12.42
N PRO A 775 -19.65 -9.18 -11.27
CA PRO A 775 -19.54 -7.75 -11.02
C PRO A 775 -18.87 -7.15 -12.26
N PRO A 776 -19.49 -6.15 -12.90
CA PRO A 776 -18.97 -5.60 -14.14
C PRO A 776 -17.50 -5.25 -13.94
N GLN A 777 -16.69 -5.64 -14.92
CA GLN A 777 -15.30 -5.23 -15.02
C GLN A 777 -15.28 -3.69 -14.88
N GLU A 778 -14.44 -3.21 -13.95
CA GLU A 778 -14.25 -1.80 -13.53
C GLU A 778 -15.11 -1.27 -12.36
N ALA A 779 -16.09 -2.01 -11.82
CA ALA A 779 -16.69 -1.69 -10.51
C ALA A 779 -16.13 -2.62 -9.42
N SER A 780 -15.26 -2.08 -8.56
CA SER A 780 -14.58 -2.72 -7.43
C SER A 780 -15.48 -3.65 -6.59
N ALA A 781 -15.58 -4.91 -6.97
CA ALA A 781 -16.15 -5.94 -6.13
C ALA A 781 -15.28 -6.09 -4.88
N LEU A 782 -15.88 -5.90 -3.71
CA LEU A 782 -15.24 -6.02 -2.41
C LEU A 782 -14.47 -7.34 -2.31
N ASN A 783 -13.15 -7.29 -2.18
CA ASN A 783 -12.29 -8.47 -1.99
C ASN A 783 -11.68 -8.48 -0.58
N ILE A 784 -10.99 -9.56 -0.24
CA ILE A 784 -10.41 -9.73 1.09
C ILE A 784 -9.39 -8.65 1.46
N LEU A 785 -8.60 -8.15 0.49
CA LEU A 785 -7.65 -7.07 0.73
C LEU A 785 -8.38 -5.79 1.17
N ASP A 786 -9.48 -5.46 0.50
CA ASP A 786 -10.30 -4.28 0.82
C ASP A 786 -11.00 -4.44 2.18
N ILE A 787 -11.41 -5.64 2.54
CA ILE A 787 -12.01 -5.96 3.85
C ILE A 787 -10.97 -5.79 4.96
N LEU A 788 -9.76 -6.32 4.78
CA LEU A 788 -8.69 -6.18 5.77
C LEU A 788 -8.34 -4.70 6.01
N MET A 789 -8.33 -3.88 4.95
CA MET A 789 -8.12 -2.43 5.08
C MET A 789 -9.28 -1.74 5.82
N GLN A 790 -10.53 -2.14 5.59
CA GLN A 790 -11.69 -1.59 6.29
C GLN A 790 -11.74 -2.01 7.77
N LEU A 791 -11.35 -3.25 8.07
CA LEU A 791 -11.20 -3.74 9.44
C LEU A 791 -10.07 -3.02 10.19
N ASP A 792 -8.92 -2.75 9.54
CA ASP A 792 -7.89 -1.89 10.11
C ASP A 792 -8.46 -0.49 10.43
N TRP A 793 -9.20 0.11 9.49
CA TRP A 793 -9.78 1.43 9.71
C TRP A 793 -10.74 1.47 10.90
N ILE A 794 -11.73 0.56 10.95
CA ILE A 794 -12.78 0.62 11.97
C ILE A 794 -12.20 0.32 13.36
N THR A 795 -11.25 -0.61 13.46
CA THR A 795 -10.62 -0.97 14.74
C THR A 795 -9.75 0.16 15.29
N ARG A 796 -9.10 0.94 14.42
CA ARG A 796 -8.38 2.16 14.83
C ARG A 796 -9.33 3.25 15.28
N TRP A 797 -10.38 3.51 14.50
CA TRP A 797 -11.36 4.52 14.87
C TRP A 797 -11.98 4.17 16.23
N ILE A 798 -12.35 2.91 16.47
CA ILE A 798 -12.89 2.46 17.76
C ILE A 798 -11.90 2.73 18.90
N LYS A 799 -10.61 2.41 18.73
CA LYS A 799 -9.55 2.67 19.73
C LYS A 799 -9.38 4.16 20.07
N GLU A 800 -9.69 5.05 19.14
CA GLU A 800 -9.61 6.52 19.32
C GLU A 800 -10.96 7.14 19.73
N SER A 801 -12.06 6.41 19.55
CA SER A 801 -13.43 6.89 19.79
C SER A 801 -13.85 6.68 21.24
N ALA A 802 -14.94 7.33 21.62
CA ALA A 802 -15.60 7.06 22.90
C ALA A 802 -16.45 5.78 22.90
N TYR A 803 -16.56 5.09 21.76
CA TYR A 803 -17.41 3.91 21.61
C TYR A 803 -16.64 2.61 21.78
N ASP A 804 -17.28 1.64 22.42
CA ASP A 804 -16.90 0.23 22.34
C ASP A 804 -17.81 -0.51 21.34
N ILE A 805 -17.39 -1.71 20.92
CA ILE A 805 -18.12 -2.51 19.92
C ILE A 805 -19.49 -2.92 20.45
N SER A 806 -19.57 -3.31 21.72
CA SER A 806 -20.83 -3.72 22.37
C SER A 806 -21.86 -2.60 22.35
N MET A 807 -21.42 -1.37 22.54
CA MET A 807 -22.26 -0.19 22.56
C MET A 807 -22.69 0.19 21.15
N LEU A 808 -21.79 0.13 20.16
CA LEU A 808 -22.20 0.31 18.76
C LEU A 808 -23.25 -0.72 18.37
N GLN A 809 -23.12 -1.95 18.84
CA GLN A 809 -24.11 -3.00 18.63
C GLN A 809 -25.47 -2.64 19.23
N ARG A 810 -25.52 -2.26 20.50
CA ARG A 810 -26.77 -1.83 21.17
C ARG A 810 -27.42 -0.63 20.50
N VAL A 811 -26.62 0.35 20.07
CA VAL A 811 -27.12 1.60 19.48
C VAL A 811 -27.51 1.44 18.01
N LEU A 812 -26.99 0.45 17.27
CA LEU A 812 -27.23 0.26 15.83
C LEU A 812 -28.12 -0.95 15.48
N GLU A 813 -28.01 -2.06 16.20
CA GLU A 813 -28.79 -3.27 15.95
C GLU A 813 -30.09 -3.29 16.78
N LEU A 814 -31.19 -3.77 16.20
CA LEU A 814 -32.46 -4.02 16.91
C LEU A 814 -32.43 -5.49 17.33
N HIS A 815 -31.96 -5.80 18.54
CA HIS A 815 -32.00 -7.18 19.03
C HIS A 815 -33.36 -7.47 19.68
N PRO A 816 -34.06 -8.54 19.26
CA PRO A 816 -35.31 -8.96 19.89
C PRO A 816 -35.14 -9.65 21.25
N ASN A 817 -33.91 -9.97 21.69
CA ASN A 817 -33.63 -10.78 22.90
C ASN A 817 -32.71 -10.06 23.93
N ASP A 818 -32.65 -8.73 23.95
CA ASP A 818 -31.83 -7.99 24.94
C ASP A 818 -32.45 -8.01 26.35
N ASP A 819 -32.53 -9.19 26.97
CA ASP A 819 -33.10 -9.39 28.31
C ASP A 819 -32.31 -8.67 29.41
N TYR A 820 -31.01 -8.40 29.19
CA TYR A 820 -30.11 -7.80 30.17
C TYR A 820 -30.39 -6.32 30.48
N LEU A 821 -30.89 -5.54 29.50
CA LEU A 821 -31.30 -4.14 29.74
C LEU A 821 -32.68 -4.05 30.41
N LEU A 822 -33.50 -5.09 30.26
CA LEU A 822 -34.89 -5.06 30.70
C LEU A 822 -35.07 -5.21 32.22
N GLY A 823 -34.16 -5.93 32.90
CA GLY A 823 -34.25 -6.14 34.34
C GLY A 823 -34.28 -4.83 35.14
N ASP A 824 -33.31 -3.94 34.88
CA ASP A 824 -33.22 -2.63 35.54
C ASP A 824 -34.30 -1.64 35.06
N LEU A 825 -34.73 -1.78 33.79
CA LEU A 825 -35.78 -0.93 33.21
C LEU A 825 -37.21 -1.32 33.65
N GLN A 826 -37.44 -2.55 34.13
CA GLN A 826 -38.78 -3.04 34.45
C GLN A 826 -39.47 -2.19 35.53
N HIS A 827 -38.73 -1.81 36.57
CA HIS A 827 -39.24 -0.93 37.62
C HIS A 827 -39.62 0.45 37.06
N HIS A 828 -38.75 1.04 36.23
CA HIS A 828 -38.99 2.35 35.62
C HIS A 828 -40.13 2.34 34.60
N LEU A 829 -40.30 1.26 33.84
CA LEU A 829 -41.42 1.09 32.89
C LEU A 829 -42.75 0.91 33.62
N THR A 830 -42.77 0.16 34.72
CA THR A 830 -43.98 -0.01 35.53
C THR A 830 -44.40 1.31 36.19
N LYS A 831 -43.42 2.07 36.70
CA LYS A 831 -43.61 3.43 37.20
C LYS A 831 -44.16 4.36 36.12
N LEU A 832 -43.58 4.34 34.92
CA LEU A 832 -44.02 5.13 33.78
C LEU A 832 -45.50 4.87 33.43
N VAL A 833 -45.93 3.60 33.38
CA VAL A 833 -47.33 3.23 33.08
C VAL A 833 -48.28 3.76 34.17
N ALA A 834 -47.91 3.62 35.44
CA ALA A 834 -48.72 4.10 36.56
C ALA A 834 -48.88 5.63 36.56
N GLU A 835 -47.77 6.36 36.38
CA GLU A 835 -47.75 7.83 36.36
C GLU A 835 -48.42 8.40 35.10
N THR A 836 -48.36 7.69 33.96
CA THR A 836 -49.06 8.11 32.73
C THR A 836 -50.57 8.18 32.94
N ARG A 837 -51.15 7.25 33.72
CA ARG A 837 -52.58 7.27 34.07
C ARG A 837 -52.95 8.48 34.94
N GLN A 838 -52.02 8.97 35.75
CA GLN A 838 -52.24 10.13 36.63
C GLN A 838 -52.07 11.48 35.90
N CYS A 839 -51.33 11.50 34.79
CA CYS A 839 -51.06 12.71 34.00
C CYS A 839 -52.06 12.98 32.87
N ALA A 840 -53.03 12.07 32.64
CA ALA A 840 -54.09 12.26 31.67
C ALA A 840 -55.13 13.28 32.18
N VAL A 841 -55.69 14.08 31.27
CA VAL A 841 -56.75 15.05 31.59
C VAL A 841 -58.01 14.28 31.97
N THR A 842 -58.45 14.44 33.22
CA THR A 842 -59.63 13.74 33.71
C THR A 842 -60.93 14.47 33.33
N ALA A 843 -62.02 13.73 33.19
CA ALA A 843 -63.36 14.31 32.98
C ALA A 843 -63.75 15.27 34.12
N GLN A 844 -63.22 15.05 35.33
CA GLN A 844 -63.46 15.90 36.49
C GLN A 844 -62.72 17.24 36.40
N GLU A 845 -61.47 17.27 35.91
CA GLU A 845 -60.74 18.52 35.66
C GLU A 845 -61.44 19.36 34.57
N LEU A 846 -61.98 18.73 33.51
CA LEU A 846 -62.78 19.42 32.50
C LEU A 846 -64.10 19.98 33.06
N ALA A 847 -64.78 19.24 33.95
CA ALA A 847 -66.02 19.68 34.58
C ALA A 847 -65.82 20.89 35.52
N THR A 848 -64.64 21.02 36.15
CA THR A 848 -64.33 22.15 37.04
C THR A 848 -64.16 23.49 36.31
N LEU A 849 -63.98 23.49 34.99
CA LEU A 849 -63.75 24.72 34.20
C LEU A 849 -65.01 25.56 33.95
N ALA A 850 -66.20 25.11 34.40
CA ALA A 850 -67.48 25.79 34.20
C ALA A 850 -67.72 26.19 32.73
N LEU A 851 -67.48 25.23 31.82
CA LEU A 851 -67.71 25.39 30.38
C LEU A 851 -69.22 25.25 30.04
N PRO A 852 -69.71 25.85 28.95
CA PRO A 852 -71.11 25.75 28.53
C PRO A 852 -71.61 24.30 28.38
N GLU A 853 -72.75 23.97 29.00
CA GLU A 853 -73.27 22.59 29.13
C GLU A 853 -73.81 21.96 27.83
N ASN A 854 -74.15 22.76 26.82
CA ASN A 854 -74.76 22.29 25.56
C ASN A 854 -73.77 21.71 24.54
N ILE A 855 -72.47 21.63 24.86
CA ILE A 855 -71.42 21.23 23.93
C ILE A 855 -70.65 20.04 24.51
N ASP A 856 -70.48 19.00 23.70
CA ASP A 856 -69.56 17.90 24.01
C ASP A 856 -68.11 18.35 23.77
N TRP A 857 -67.54 18.97 24.80
CA TRP A 857 -66.17 19.47 24.80
C TRP A 857 -65.14 18.35 24.60
N GLN A 858 -65.43 17.13 25.05
CA GLN A 858 -64.52 16.00 24.92
C GLN A 858 -64.46 15.51 23.48
N ALA A 859 -65.60 15.39 22.78
CA ALA A 859 -65.63 15.06 21.36
C ALA A 859 -64.98 16.14 20.48
N LYS A 860 -65.16 17.43 20.82
CA LYS A 860 -64.56 18.55 20.07
C LYS A 860 -63.04 18.62 20.27
N LEU A 861 -62.55 18.46 21.49
CA LEU A 861 -61.10 18.40 21.76
C LEU A 861 -60.47 17.11 21.21
N ALA A 862 -61.21 16.00 21.19
CA ALA A 862 -60.74 14.73 20.65
C ALA A 862 -60.39 14.81 19.16
N SER A 863 -60.99 15.74 18.40
CA SER A 863 -60.70 15.91 16.97
C SER A 863 -59.27 16.41 16.71
N THR A 864 -58.69 17.20 17.61
CA THR A 864 -57.50 18.02 17.31
C THR A 864 -56.45 18.06 18.43
N LEU A 865 -56.83 18.00 19.71
CA LEU A 865 -55.94 18.31 20.85
C LEU A 865 -55.85 17.22 21.92
N LEU A 866 -56.89 16.41 22.14
CA LEU A 866 -56.88 15.30 23.11
C LEU A 866 -57.10 13.96 22.40
N ASP A 867 -56.62 12.86 23.00
CA ASP A 867 -57.04 11.50 22.63
C ASP A 867 -58.23 11.01 23.48
N ASP A 868 -58.74 9.84 23.13
CA ASP A 868 -59.83 9.13 23.81
C ASP A 868 -59.50 8.77 25.27
N LYS A 869 -58.22 8.80 25.66
CA LYS A 869 -57.70 8.51 26.99
C LYS A 869 -57.30 9.78 27.78
N GLY A 870 -57.51 10.98 27.23
CA GLY A 870 -57.18 12.25 27.87
C GLY A 870 -55.71 12.69 27.75
N LEU A 871 -54.94 12.11 26.82
CA LEU A 871 -53.56 12.54 26.52
C LEU A 871 -53.54 13.66 25.48
N VAL A 872 -52.56 14.57 25.57
CA VAL A 872 -52.45 15.73 24.67
C VAL A 872 -51.80 15.35 23.35
N LYS A 873 -52.49 15.55 22.22
CA LYS A 873 -52.04 15.26 20.85
C LYS A 873 -50.81 16.07 20.47
N ASN A 874 -50.01 15.54 19.53
CA ASN A 874 -48.79 16.19 19.06
C ASN A 874 -49.10 17.37 18.11
N PHE A 875 -49.62 18.47 18.64
CA PHE A 875 -50.00 19.66 17.87
C PHE A 875 -48.81 20.55 17.47
N ALA A 876 -47.68 20.42 18.16
CA ALA A 876 -46.43 21.16 17.92
C ALA A 876 -45.27 20.18 17.61
N PRO A 877 -45.28 19.52 16.44
CA PRO A 877 -44.29 18.50 16.10
C PRO A 877 -42.90 19.04 15.75
N SER A 878 -42.77 20.34 15.44
CA SER A 878 -41.49 20.94 15.07
C SER A 878 -40.78 21.56 16.27
N ILE A 879 -39.46 21.53 16.24
CA ILE A 879 -38.58 22.14 17.26
C ILE A 879 -38.80 23.66 17.36
N LYS A 880 -39.11 24.32 16.24
CA LYS A 880 -39.30 25.78 16.16
C LYS A 880 -40.71 26.23 16.57
N ASP A 881 -41.57 25.30 16.91
CA ASP A 881 -42.96 25.62 17.25
C ASP A 881 -43.04 26.28 18.62
N ASP A 882 -43.59 27.50 18.64
CA ASP A 882 -44.06 28.12 19.88
C ASP A 882 -45.31 27.37 20.35
N VAL A 883 -45.13 26.55 21.39
CA VAL A 883 -46.16 25.66 21.95
C VAL A 883 -47.40 26.47 22.39
N PRO A 884 -47.28 27.54 23.21
CA PRO A 884 -48.40 28.44 23.52
C PRO A 884 -49.12 29.01 22.30
N GLN A 885 -48.40 29.50 21.28
CA GLN A 885 -49.03 30.08 20.09
C GLN A 885 -49.74 29.03 19.24
N LYS A 886 -49.12 27.87 19.01
CA LYS A 886 -49.73 26.78 18.24
C LYS A 886 -50.95 26.20 18.92
N LEU A 887 -50.93 26.09 20.25
CA LEU A 887 -52.10 25.70 21.02
C LEU A 887 -53.24 26.71 20.86
N THR A 888 -52.93 28.01 20.91
CA THR A 888 -53.92 29.09 20.69
C THR A 888 -54.52 28.97 19.29
N ASN A 889 -53.69 28.84 18.25
CA ASN A 889 -54.15 28.66 16.87
C ASN A 889 -55.00 27.39 16.68
N ALA A 890 -54.69 26.31 17.41
CA ALA A 890 -55.46 25.07 17.36
C ALA A 890 -56.83 25.24 18.04
N LEU A 891 -56.88 25.93 19.18
CA LEU A 891 -58.12 26.29 19.85
C LEU A 891 -58.97 27.25 19.00
N ASP A 892 -58.36 28.26 18.38
CA ASP A 892 -59.06 29.22 17.53
C ASP A 892 -59.77 28.53 16.36
N LYS A 893 -59.14 27.53 15.75
CA LYS A 893 -59.77 26.70 14.70
C LYS A 893 -61.01 25.95 15.19
N ILE A 894 -61.01 25.49 16.44
CA ILE A 894 -62.16 24.82 17.05
C ILE A 894 -63.28 25.84 17.29
N PHE A 895 -62.94 27.03 17.79
CA PHE A 895 -63.92 28.09 18.11
C PHE A 895 -64.50 28.81 16.88
N VAL A 896 -63.83 28.76 15.72
CA VAL A 896 -64.37 29.28 14.44
C VAL A 896 -65.63 28.52 14.01
N GLU A 897 -65.74 27.23 14.34
CA GLU A 897 -66.88 26.37 13.96
C GLU A 897 -67.99 26.31 15.02
N LEU A 898 -67.81 26.95 16.18
CA LEU A 898 -68.73 26.88 17.32
C LEU A 898 -69.45 28.22 17.52
N THR A 899 -70.76 28.19 17.75
CA THR A 899 -71.55 29.33 18.25
C THR A 899 -72.01 29.00 19.68
N LEU A 900 -71.49 29.74 20.66
CA LEU A 900 -71.75 29.57 22.08
C LEU A 900 -72.97 30.39 22.56
N ASP A 901 -73.26 31.52 21.91
CA ASP A 901 -74.41 32.38 22.18
C ASP A 901 -75.00 32.96 20.88
N ALA A 902 -76.29 33.33 20.89
CA ALA A 902 -76.98 33.97 19.76
C ALA A 902 -76.62 35.47 19.64
N ASP A 903 -76.17 36.10 20.73
CA ASP A 903 -75.66 37.48 20.75
C ASP A 903 -74.16 37.50 20.38
N PRO A 904 -73.76 38.15 19.28
CA PRO A 904 -72.38 38.13 18.78
C PRO A 904 -71.35 38.72 19.76
N ASP A 905 -71.73 39.71 20.58
CA ASP A 905 -70.79 40.33 21.54
C ASP A 905 -70.57 39.45 22.79
N LYS A 906 -71.62 38.72 23.23
CA LYS A 906 -71.51 37.73 24.29
C LYS A 906 -70.80 36.46 23.82
N ASP A 907 -71.10 36.00 22.60
CA ASP A 907 -70.44 34.85 21.98
C ASP A 907 -68.93 35.05 21.90
N LEU A 908 -68.48 36.23 21.46
CA LEU A 908 -67.05 36.57 21.40
C LEU A 908 -66.38 36.58 22.79
N ARG A 909 -67.06 37.10 23.82
CA ARG A 909 -66.54 37.12 25.20
C ARG A 909 -66.46 35.72 25.80
N LEU A 910 -67.49 34.90 25.61
CA LEU A 910 -67.53 33.52 26.08
C LEU A 910 -66.49 32.66 25.36
N LYS A 911 -66.29 32.85 24.05
CA LYS A 911 -65.22 32.20 23.29
C LYS A 911 -63.86 32.53 23.89
N ASN A 912 -63.55 33.82 24.07
CA ASN A 912 -62.28 34.24 24.66
C ASN A 912 -62.05 33.70 26.08
N ASP A 913 -63.07 33.68 26.95
CA ASP A 913 -62.96 33.12 28.31
C ASP A 913 -62.72 31.60 28.28
N CYS A 914 -63.49 30.87 27.47
CA CYS A 914 -63.31 29.43 27.26
C CYS A 914 -61.93 29.10 26.67
N THR A 915 -61.44 29.89 25.70
CA THR A 915 -60.11 29.73 25.10
C THR A 915 -59.02 29.90 26.15
N GLN A 916 -59.10 30.90 27.03
CA GLN A 916 -58.11 31.11 28.10
C GLN A 916 -58.14 29.99 29.14
N LYS A 917 -59.32 29.56 29.56
CA LYS A 917 -59.49 28.45 30.52
C LYS A 917 -58.94 27.13 29.98
N LEU A 918 -59.31 26.76 28.74
CA LEU A 918 -58.83 25.55 28.08
C LEU A 918 -57.33 25.63 27.78
N LYS A 919 -56.82 26.79 27.36
CA LYS A 919 -55.39 27.01 27.13
C LYS A 919 -54.58 26.76 28.41
N ASN A 920 -55.00 27.30 29.55
CA ASN A 920 -54.30 27.13 30.82
C ASN A 920 -54.29 25.65 31.26
N LEU A 921 -55.43 24.96 31.16
CA LEU A 921 -55.49 23.54 31.50
C LEU A 921 -54.62 22.68 30.57
N LEU A 922 -54.74 22.88 29.26
CA LEU A 922 -54.03 22.06 28.27
C LEU A 922 -52.52 22.33 28.27
N LEU A 923 -52.06 23.55 28.57
CA LEU A 923 -50.64 23.84 28.79
C LEU A 923 -50.11 23.11 30.02
N LEU A 924 -50.83 23.17 31.14
CA LEU A 924 -50.45 22.44 32.36
C LEU A 924 -50.41 20.93 32.11
N ALA A 925 -51.40 20.38 31.39
CA ALA A 925 -51.43 18.96 31.05
C ALA A 925 -50.28 18.57 30.11
N HIS A 926 -49.99 19.39 29.11
CA HIS A 926 -48.86 19.21 28.21
C HIS A 926 -47.53 19.19 28.98
N ASP A 927 -47.30 20.15 29.87
CA ASP A 927 -46.04 20.25 30.63
C ASP A 927 -45.88 19.09 31.63
N ARG A 928 -46.96 18.66 32.29
CA ARG A 928 -46.96 17.45 33.13
C ARG A 928 -46.56 16.20 32.32
N GLN A 929 -47.15 16.01 31.15
CA GLN A 929 -46.86 14.87 30.27
C GLN A 929 -45.44 14.92 29.69
N GLN A 930 -44.93 16.12 29.38
CA GLN A 930 -43.55 16.30 28.92
C GLN A 930 -42.55 16.00 30.04
N HIS A 931 -42.77 16.55 31.25
CA HIS A 931 -41.90 16.31 32.41
C HIS A 931 -41.82 14.83 32.81
N LEU A 932 -42.91 14.08 32.64
CA LEU A 932 -42.91 12.64 32.91
C LEU A 932 -41.94 11.88 31.99
N ILE A 933 -41.86 12.24 30.71
CA ILE A 933 -40.87 11.67 29.79
C ILE A 933 -39.45 12.15 30.11
N GLU A 934 -39.29 13.44 30.46
CA GLU A 934 -37.99 13.99 30.88
C GLU A 934 -37.44 13.27 32.10
N ALA A 935 -38.26 13.08 33.14
CA ALA A 935 -37.90 12.36 34.35
C ALA A 935 -37.57 10.89 34.05
N PHE A 936 -38.39 10.22 33.23
CA PHE A 936 -38.14 8.83 32.84
C PHE A 936 -36.79 8.67 32.13
N LEU A 937 -36.47 9.51 31.15
CA LEU A 937 -35.19 9.43 30.42
C LEU A 937 -33.98 9.82 31.28
N GLN A 938 -34.18 10.74 32.24
CA GLN A 938 -33.15 11.09 33.20
C GLN A 938 -32.88 9.97 34.21
N GLU A 939 -33.91 9.36 34.77
CA GLU A 939 -33.77 8.25 35.73
C GLU A 939 -33.17 7.00 35.09
N THR A 940 -33.45 6.75 33.80
CA THR A 940 -33.01 5.55 33.08
C THR A 940 -31.62 5.68 32.43
N PHE A 941 -31.31 6.83 31.81
CA PHE A 941 -30.07 7.03 31.05
C PHE A 941 -29.24 8.24 31.50
N LEU A 942 -29.65 8.96 32.56
CA LEU A 942 -29.01 10.20 33.01
C LEU A 942 -29.01 11.30 31.93
N LEU A 943 -30.01 11.31 31.05
CA LEU A 943 -30.18 12.37 30.06
C LEU A 943 -30.53 13.70 30.77
N PRO A 944 -29.87 14.82 30.42
CA PRO A 944 -30.31 16.15 30.86
C PRO A 944 -31.75 16.42 30.43
N MET A 945 -32.61 16.87 31.36
CA MET A 945 -34.05 17.06 31.11
C MET A 945 -34.33 17.93 29.88
N ASN A 946 -33.55 18.98 29.67
CA ASN A 946 -33.69 19.87 28.52
C ASN A 946 -33.51 19.16 27.16
N CYS A 947 -32.72 18.09 27.08
CA CYS A 947 -32.47 17.34 25.84
C CYS A 947 -33.59 16.35 25.48
N ALA A 948 -34.46 15.97 26.42
CA ALA A 948 -35.44 14.89 26.21
C ALA A 948 -36.36 15.14 25.01
N LYS A 949 -36.90 16.36 24.88
CA LYS A 949 -37.78 16.73 23.76
C LYS A 949 -37.09 16.58 22.42
N ASP A 950 -35.83 17.02 22.30
CA ASP A 950 -35.06 16.95 21.06
C ASP A 950 -34.70 15.49 20.71
N VAL A 951 -34.40 14.65 21.70
CA VAL A 951 -34.16 13.20 21.51
C VAL A 951 -35.44 12.46 21.06
N VAL A 952 -36.60 12.81 21.63
CA VAL A 952 -37.90 12.26 21.22
C VAL A 952 -38.18 12.56 19.73
N ILE A 953 -37.86 13.78 19.29
CA ILE A 953 -37.98 14.19 17.89
C ILE A 953 -36.96 13.43 17.02
N TRP A 954 -35.72 13.28 17.49
CA TRP A 954 -34.68 12.52 16.78
C TRP A 954 -35.10 11.05 16.55
N ALA A 955 -35.72 10.42 17.56
CA ALA A 955 -36.28 9.08 17.48
C ALA A 955 -37.56 8.98 16.61
N ARG A 956 -38.00 10.09 16.01
CA ARG A 956 -39.20 10.20 15.15
C ARG A 956 -40.49 9.77 15.85
N THR A 957 -40.56 9.99 17.15
CA THR A 957 -41.74 9.73 17.97
C THR A 957 -42.26 11.04 18.59
N SER A 958 -43.29 10.96 19.43
CA SER A 958 -43.80 12.09 20.20
C SER A 958 -44.12 11.64 21.62
N VAL A 959 -44.16 12.58 22.56
CA VAL A 959 -44.56 12.33 23.95
C VAL A 959 -45.90 11.58 23.98
N HIS A 960 -46.91 12.09 23.27
CA HIS A 960 -48.20 11.38 23.12
C HIS A 960 -48.02 9.94 22.64
N LYS A 961 -47.28 9.68 21.55
CA LYS A 961 -47.15 8.31 21.01
C LYS A 961 -46.48 7.36 22.00
N VAL A 962 -45.56 7.85 22.82
CA VAL A 962 -44.90 7.08 23.88
C VAL A 962 -45.89 6.77 25.01
N LEU A 963 -46.63 7.77 25.47
CA LEU A 963 -47.62 7.63 26.54
C LEU A 963 -48.82 6.77 26.14
N THR A 964 -49.34 6.90 24.93
CA THR A 964 -50.42 6.04 24.42
C THR A 964 -49.97 4.58 24.39
N LYS A 965 -48.73 4.30 23.94
CA LYS A 965 -48.16 2.95 23.98
C LYS A 965 -48.02 2.40 25.39
N ALA A 966 -47.64 3.25 26.36
CA ALA A 966 -47.56 2.87 27.76
C ALA A 966 -48.96 2.52 28.34
N LEU A 967 -50.03 3.15 27.86
CA LEU A 967 -51.41 2.82 28.25
C LEU A 967 -52.00 1.62 27.49
N ASP A 968 -51.53 1.32 26.28
CA ASP A 968 -52.01 0.21 25.44
C ASP A 968 -51.37 -1.13 25.79
N ILE A 969 -50.13 -1.11 26.29
CA ILE A 969 -49.31 -2.31 26.49
C ILE A 969 -49.10 -2.52 27.98
N GLU A 970 -49.81 -3.50 28.55
CA GLU A 970 -49.67 -3.86 29.97
C GLU A 970 -48.37 -4.62 30.28
N ASP A 971 -47.80 -5.28 29.27
CA ASP A 971 -46.58 -6.08 29.39
C ASP A 971 -45.32 -5.20 29.26
N PRO A 972 -44.51 -5.03 30.33
CA PRO A 972 -43.30 -4.20 30.30
C PRO A 972 -42.29 -4.64 29.22
N TYR A 973 -42.24 -5.93 28.88
CA TYR A 973 -41.30 -6.47 27.89
C TYR A 973 -41.66 -6.00 26.49
N LYS A 974 -42.95 -6.10 26.13
CA LYS A 974 -43.46 -5.59 24.86
C LYS A 974 -43.37 -4.08 24.78
N LEU A 975 -43.56 -3.38 25.90
CA LEU A 975 -43.39 -1.93 25.97
C LEU A 975 -41.93 -1.54 25.71
N ALA A 976 -40.96 -2.20 26.35
CA ALA A 976 -39.53 -1.98 26.12
C ALA A 976 -39.16 -2.11 24.64
N HIS A 977 -39.60 -3.18 23.96
CA HIS A 977 -39.37 -3.33 22.51
C HIS A 977 -39.98 -2.21 21.67
N LYS A 978 -41.18 -1.73 22.03
CA LYS A 978 -41.84 -0.63 21.29
C LYS A 978 -41.23 0.74 21.59
N LEU A 979 -40.54 0.90 22.70
CA LEU A 979 -39.78 2.09 23.11
C LEU A 979 -38.29 2.01 22.73
N HIS A 980 -37.79 0.84 22.35
CA HIS A 980 -36.39 0.60 22.02
C HIS A 980 -35.77 1.63 21.05
N PRO A 981 -36.47 2.13 19.99
CA PRO A 981 -35.96 3.24 19.21
C PRO A 981 -35.66 4.49 20.05
N LEU A 982 -36.56 4.91 20.94
CA LEU A 982 -36.33 6.07 21.82
C LEU A 982 -35.15 5.82 22.78
N LEU A 983 -35.07 4.63 23.38
CA LEU A 983 -34.00 4.28 24.32
C LEU A 983 -32.63 4.32 23.63
N ARG A 984 -32.52 3.78 22.42
CA ARG A 984 -31.27 3.82 21.62
C ARG A 984 -30.82 5.24 21.25
N HIS A 985 -31.75 6.11 20.88
CA HIS A 985 -31.42 7.52 20.58
C HIS A 985 -31.02 8.26 21.86
N THR A 986 -31.61 7.90 23.00
CA THR A 986 -31.26 8.44 24.31
C THR A 986 -29.85 8.02 24.73
N GLU A 987 -29.54 6.73 24.65
CA GLU A 987 -28.19 6.21 24.94
C GLU A 987 -27.15 6.86 24.02
N ALA A 988 -27.44 6.98 22.72
CA ALA A 988 -26.56 7.67 21.77
C ALA A 988 -26.30 9.13 22.16
N ALA A 989 -27.35 9.89 22.53
CA ALA A 989 -27.23 11.30 22.89
C ALA A 989 -26.40 11.51 24.16
N VAL A 990 -26.60 10.69 25.19
CA VAL A 990 -25.86 10.75 26.46
C VAL A 990 -24.38 10.47 26.24
N ARG A 991 -24.07 9.45 25.44
CA ARG A 991 -22.69 8.98 25.25
C ARG A 991 -21.88 9.88 24.34
N LEU A 992 -22.53 10.47 23.34
CA LEU A 992 -21.98 11.56 22.56
C LEU A 992 -21.88 12.88 23.37
N GLN A 993 -22.37 12.91 24.61
CA GLN A 993 -22.40 14.12 25.45
C GLN A 993 -23.00 15.32 24.70
N LEU A 994 -24.01 15.09 23.85
CA LEU A 994 -24.58 16.13 23.01
C LEU A 994 -25.27 17.17 23.89
N SER A 995 -24.84 18.42 23.77
CA SER A 995 -25.56 19.51 24.40
C SER A 995 -26.94 19.67 23.73
N ASN A 996 -27.89 20.25 24.49
CA ASN A 996 -29.19 20.60 23.94
C ASN A 996 -29.06 21.49 22.68
N LYS A 997 -28.11 22.43 22.71
CA LYS A 997 -27.88 23.39 21.63
C LYS A 997 -27.37 22.69 20.37
N ALA A 998 -26.39 21.80 20.49
CA ALA A 998 -25.85 21.04 19.37
C ALA A 998 -26.88 20.09 18.76
N LEU A 999 -27.59 19.31 19.58
CA LEU A 999 -28.61 18.39 19.08
C LEU A 999 -29.73 19.16 18.37
N ARG A 1000 -30.19 20.28 18.94
CA ARG A 1000 -31.21 21.13 18.34
C ARG A 1000 -30.74 21.77 17.04
N ALA A 1001 -29.51 22.27 16.99
CA ALA A 1001 -28.94 22.82 15.77
C ALA A 1001 -28.90 21.73 14.67
N LEU A 1002 -28.31 20.58 14.97
CA LEU A 1002 -28.11 19.50 14.00
C LEU A 1002 -29.42 18.80 13.58
N LEU A 1003 -30.46 18.77 14.43
CA LEU A 1003 -31.79 18.34 14.02
C LEU A 1003 -32.44 19.32 13.03
N ASN A 1004 -32.21 20.63 13.22
CA ASN A 1004 -32.68 21.65 12.29
C ASN A 1004 -31.86 21.68 10.98
N THR A 1005 -30.58 21.34 11.05
CA THR A 1005 -29.62 21.43 9.95
C THR A 1005 -28.92 20.09 9.70
N ALA A 1006 -29.70 19.01 9.55
CA ALA A 1006 -29.15 17.66 9.39
C ALA A 1006 -28.16 17.52 8.21
N HIS A 1007 -28.31 18.35 7.17
CA HIS A 1007 -27.39 18.41 6.04
C HIS A 1007 -25.93 18.74 6.44
N TRP A 1008 -25.68 19.38 7.60
CA TRP A 1008 -24.32 19.58 8.13
C TRP A 1008 -23.60 18.25 8.45
N LEU A 1009 -24.34 17.16 8.70
CA LEU A 1009 -23.80 15.80 8.88
C LEU A 1009 -23.84 14.97 7.60
N ASP A 1010 -23.85 15.64 6.44
CA ASP A 1010 -23.98 15.01 5.13
C ASP A 1010 -25.20 14.08 5.01
N THR A 1011 -26.36 14.56 5.44
CA THR A 1011 -27.64 13.89 5.13
C THR A 1011 -28.34 14.66 4.01
N PRO A 1012 -28.26 14.22 2.73
CA PRO A 1012 -28.84 14.96 1.61
C PRO A 1012 -30.37 15.07 1.71
N ASP A 1013 -31.02 14.08 2.32
CA ASP A 1013 -32.47 14.08 2.57
C ASP A 1013 -32.91 15.11 3.63
N GLY A 1014 -31.97 15.80 4.28
CA GLY A 1014 -32.25 16.76 5.36
C GLY A 1014 -32.83 16.12 6.64
N GLN A 1015 -32.82 14.79 6.74
CA GLN A 1015 -33.35 14.06 7.87
C GLN A 1015 -32.25 13.36 8.67
N LEU A 1016 -32.16 13.67 9.95
CA LEU A 1016 -31.28 12.95 10.86
C LEU A 1016 -31.83 11.55 11.15
N ARG A 1017 -31.00 10.52 10.96
CA ARG A 1017 -31.31 9.11 11.25
C ARG A 1017 -30.17 8.53 12.06
N LEU A 1018 -30.47 7.71 13.06
CA LEU A 1018 -29.44 6.97 13.80
C LEU A 1018 -28.86 5.87 12.89
N SER A 1019 -27.65 6.11 12.41
CA SER A 1019 -26.89 5.22 11.53
C SER A 1019 -25.41 5.23 11.91
N PHE A 1020 -24.65 4.23 11.45
CA PHE A 1020 -23.21 4.16 11.69
C PHE A 1020 -22.49 5.44 11.22
N LYS A 1021 -22.82 5.93 10.02
CA LYS A 1021 -22.35 7.20 9.47
C LYS A 1021 -22.60 8.39 10.39
N THR A 1022 -23.81 8.55 10.91
CA THR A 1022 -24.13 9.69 11.78
C THR A 1022 -23.41 9.60 13.11
N LEU A 1023 -23.30 8.40 13.70
CA LEU A 1023 -22.55 8.21 14.95
C LEU A 1023 -21.06 8.53 14.78
N TYR A 1024 -20.47 8.08 13.67
CA TYR A 1024 -19.11 8.43 13.30
C TYR A 1024 -18.93 9.95 13.22
N LEU A 1025 -19.80 10.66 12.49
CA LEU A 1025 -19.68 12.11 12.33
C LEU A 1025 -19.91 12.88 13.64
N PHE A 1026 -20.80 12.41 14.51
CA PHE A 1026 -20.96 12.98 15.85
C PHE A 1026 -19.71 12.76 16.72
N ASP A 1027 -19.12 11.58 16.67
CA ASP A 1027 -17.86 11.31 17.36
C ASP A 1027 -16.72 12.19 16.81
N ARG A 1028 -16.67 12.42 15.49
CA ARG A 1028 -15.72 13.37 14.89
C ARG A 1028 -15.97 14.82 15.29
N PHE A 1029 -17.22 15.23 15.47
CA PHE A 1029 -17.58 16.54 16.03
C PHE A 1029 -17.00 16.72 17.44
N ASN A 1030 -17.15 15.72 18.31
CA ASN A 1030 -16.54 15.73 19.64
C ASN A 1030 -15.01 15.66 19.62
N HIS A 1031 -14.48 14.82 18.74
CA HIS A 1031 -13.05 14.67 18.55
C HIS A 1031 -12.39 15.99 18.10
N PHE A 1032 -13.05 16.79 17.25
CA PHE A 1032 -12.58 18.13 16.88
C PHE A 1032 -12.44 19.03 18.11
N MET A 1033 -13.49 19.11 18.94
CA MET A 1033 -13.48 19.95 20.14
C MET A 1033 -12.36 19.54 21.11
N ASN A 1034 -12.21 18.24 21.35
CA ASN A 1034 -11.19 17.69 22.25
C ASN A 1034 -9.76 17.91 21.71
N THR A 1035 -9.54 17.70 20.41
CA THR A 1035 -8.22 17.79 19.78
C THR A 1035 -7.71 19.22 19.71
N TYR A 1036 -8.58 20.18 19.35
CA TYR A 1036 -8.21 21.58 19.19
C TYR A 1036 -8.50 22.44 20.42
N GLN A 1037 -9.12 21.88 21.45
CA GLN A 1037 -9.55 22.55 22.68
C GLN A 1037 -10.45 23.76 22.39
N GLN A 1038 -11.42 23.57 21.49
CA GLN A 1038 -12.38 24.59 21.09
C GLN A 1038 -13.74 24.34 21.76
N PRO A 1039 -14.46 25.38 22.20
CA PRO A 1039 -15.80 25.20 22.75
C PRO A 1039 -16.79 24.86 21.63
N GLU A 1040 -17.84 24.12 21.99
CA GLU A 1040 -18.88 23.65 21.07
C GLU A 1040 -19.50 24.80 20.23
N GLU A 1041 -19.72 25.95 20.87
CA GLU A 1041 -20.32 27.12 20.21
C GLU A 1041 -19.45 27.64 19.06
N SER A 1042 -18.12 27.50 19.16
CA SER A 1042 -17.22 27.96 18.10
C SER A 1042 -17.38 27.13 16.83
N LEU A 1043 -17.49 25.80 16.96
CA LEU A 1043 -17.69 24.92 15.81
C LEU A 1043 -19.09 25.06 15.21
N LEU A 1044 -20.13 25.17 16.04
CA LEU A 1044 -21.49 25.44 15.55
C LEU A 1044 -21.58 26.78 14.83
N SER A 1045 -20.98 27.84 15.39
CA SER A 1045 -20.95 29.17 14.75
C SER A 1045 -20.19 29.16 13.42
N TYR A 1046 -19.16 28.32 13.30
CA TYR A 1046 -18.46 28.11 12.04
C TYR A 1046 -19.36 27.43 11.01
N LEU A 1047 -20.06 26.34 11.36
CA LEU A 1047 -20.95 25.65 10.44
C LEU A 1047 -22.11 26.53 9.98
N GLU A 1048 -22.67 27.35 10.88
CA GLU A 1048 -23.66 28.38 10.54
C GLU A 1048 -23.10 29.38 9.54
N PHE A 1049 -21.89 29.89 9.79
CA PHE A 1049 -21.23 30.85 8.91
C PHE A 1049 -20.88 30.25 7.53
N ALA A 1050 -20.37 29.03 7.48
CA ALA A 1050 -19.99 28.35 6.24
C ALA A 1050 -21.20 28.00 5.35
N ASN A 1051 -22.38 27.81 5.95
CA ASN A 1051 -23.63 27.51 5.24
C ASN A 1051 -24.51 28.75 5.01
N ALA A 1052 -24.12 29.93 5.51
CA ALA A 1052 -24.86 31.17 5.26
C ALA A 1052 -24.75 31.60 3.78
N SER A 1053 -25.85 32.17 3.26
CA SER A 1053 -25.89 32.73 1.92
C SER A 1053 -25.02 33.99 1.83
N GLY A 1054 -23.99 33.98 1.00
CA GLY A 1054 -23.11 35.13 0.76
C GLY A 1054 -21.74 35.10 1.45
N SER A 1055 -21.39 34.03 2.16
CA SER A 1055 -20.08 33.90 2.82
C SER A 1055 -18.94 33.76 1.80
N GLU A 1056 -17.96 34.67 1.87
CA GLU A 1056 -16.74 34.60 1.08
C GLU A 1056 -15.85 33.43 1.52
N GLY A 1057 -15.38 32.64 0.57
CA GLY A 1057 -14.64 31.41 0.89
C GLY A 1057 -13.30 31.60 1.56
N SER A 1058 -12.60 32.71 1.28
CA SER A 1058 -11.37 33.09 1.99
C SER A 1058 -11.63 33.24 3.48
N VAL A 1059 -12.65 33.99 3.86
CA VAL A 1059 -12.98 34.28 5.26
C VAL A 1059 -13.46 33.02 5.99
N VAL A 1060 -14.20 32.14 5.32
CA VAL A 1060 -14.60 30.84 5.87
C VAL A 1060 -13.35 29.99 6.15
N ASN A 1061 -12.43 29.88 5.20
CA ASN A 1061 -11.21 29.10 5.37
C ASN A 1061 -10.29 29.69 6.45
N ASP A 1062 -10.21 31.02 6.55
CA ASP A 1062 -9.44 31.71 7.60
C ASP A 1062 -9.98 31.37 8.99
N ARG A 1063 -11.31 31.36 9.16
CA ARG A 1063 -11.95 30.98 10.42
C ARG A 1063 -11.72 29.51 10.77
N LEU A 1064 -11.79 28.60 9.79
CA LEU A 1064 -11.48 27.19 10.02
C LEU A 1064 -10.01 27.00 10.43
N ALA A 1065 -9.08 27.67 9.76
CA ALA A 1065 -7.66 27.61 10.08
C ALA A 1065 -7.36 28.12 11.49
N GLN A 1066 -8.01 29.21 11.93
CA GLN A 1066 -7.93 29.70 13.31
C GLN A 1066 -8.42 28.66 14.32
N LEU A 1067 -9.56 28.01 14.06
CA LEU A 1067 -10.10 26.98 14.96
C LEU A 1067 -9.17 25.76 15.08
N MET A 1068 -8.59 25.34 13.95
CA MET A 1068 -7.66 24.20 13.89
C MET A 1068 -6.23 24.53 14.36
N LYS A 1069 -5.94 25.80 14.67
CA LYS A 1069 -4.58 26.31 14.94
C LYS A 1069 -3.61 25.94 13.81
N TRP A 1070 -4.06 26.10 12.56
CA TRP A 1070 -3.33 25.72 11.35
C TRP A 1070 -3.20 26.91 10.38
N THR A 1071 -2.45 26.77 9.29
CA THR A 1071 -2.21 27.89 8.36
C THR A 1071 -3.37 28.04 7.36
N THR A 1072 -3.74 29.28 7.07
CA THR A 1072 -4.84 29.60 6.13
C THR A 1072 -4.55 29.12 4.72
N ALA A 1073 -3.28 29.15 4.31
CA ALA A 1073 -2.82 28.68 3.00
C ALA A 1073 -3.04 27.16 2.82
N GLU A 1074 -2.70 26.35 3.84
CA GLU A 1074 -2.86 24.89 3.77
C GLU A 1074 -4.33 24.47 3.79
N VAL A 1075 -5.14 25.10 4.66
CA VAL A 1075 -6.59 24.86 4.71
C VAL A 1075 -7.24 25.23 3.38
N THR A 1076 -6.92 26.40 2.82
CA THR A 1076 -7.48 26.86 1.54
C THR A 1076 -7.11 25.92 0.39
N MET A 1077 -5.90 25.36 0.41
CA MET A 1077 -5.47 24.39 -0.57
C MET A 1077 -6.31 23.12 -0.51
N LEU A 1078 -6.53 22.57 0.68
CA LEU A 1078 -7.38 21.38 0.86
C LEU A 1078 -8.84 21.66 0.48
N THR A 1079 -9.41 22.74 0.99
CA THR A 1079 -10.81 23.08 0.72
C THR A 1079 -11.05 23.36 -0.76
N SER A 1080 -10.04 23.80 -1.53
CA SER A 1080 -10.16 23.97 -2.99
C SER A 1080 -10.52 22.68 -3.74
N LYS A 1081 -10.27 21.51 -3.15
CA LYS A 1081 -10.62 20.18 -3.69
C LYS A 1081 -12.04 19.76 -3.35
N LEU A 1082 -12.68 20.42 -2.38
CA LEU A 1082 -14.07 20.18 -2.03
C LEU A 1082 -15.01 20.85 -3.03
N MET A 1083 -16.21 20.29 -3.19
CA MET A 1083 -17.23 20.76 -4.14
C MET A 1083 -17.54 22.26 -4.03
N PHE A 1084 -17.62 22.79 -2.81
CA PHE A 1084 -17.95 24.20 -2.55
C PHE A 1084 -16.74 25.09 -2.28
N LYS A 1085 -15.51 24.59 -2.47
CA LYS A 1085 -14.25 25.26 -2.13
C LYS A 1085 -14.10 25.67 -0.65
N GLN A 1086 -15.00 25.17 0.20
CA GLN A 1086 -15.14 25.48 1.62
C GLN A 1086 -15.66 24.20 2.33
N ALA A 1087 -15.29 24.00 3.60
CA ALA A 1087 -15.81 22.89 4.38
C ALA A 1087 -17.16 23.25 5.01
N ARG A 1088 -18.26 22.71 4.44
CA ARG A 1088 -19.64 23.01 4.86
C ARG A 1088 -20.25 21.93 5.74
N THR A 1089 -19.72 20.73 5.69
CA THR A 1089 -20.19 19.57 6.45
C THR A 1089 -19.14 19.08 7.44
N MET A 1090 -19.57 18.33 8.47
CA MET A 1090 -18.64 17.64 9.36
C MET A 1090 -17.82 16.57 8.64
N ARG A 1091 -18.29 16.02 7.51
CA ARG A 1091 -17.44 15.15 6.69
C ARG A 1091 -16.27 15.95 6.11
N ASP A 1092 -16.53 17.14 5.57
CA ASP A 1092 -15.49 17.98 4.99
C ASP A 1092 -14.45 18.36 6.05
N ILE A 1093 -14.92 18.73 7.24
CA ILE A 1093 -14.06 19.06 8.38
C ILE A 1093 -13.25 17.83 8.82
N ASP A 1094 -13.87 16.64 8.92
CA ASP A 1094 -13.15 15.39 9.23
C ASP A 1094 -12.06 15.08 8.21
N TRP A 1095 -12.32 15.25 6.91
CA TRP A 1095 -11.31 15.06 5.88
C TRP A 1095 -10.14 16.04 6.04
N VAL A 1096 -10.41 17.32 6.31
CA VAL A 1096 -9.35 18.33 6.60
C VAL A 1096 -8.58 17.96 7.88
N MET A 1097 -9.25 17.46 8.92
CA MET A 1097 -8.60 16.97 10.13
C MET A 1097 -7.67 15.78 9.86
N ARG A 1098 -8.12 14.79 9.07
CA ARG A 1098 -7.29 13.65 8.67
C ARG A 1098 -6.09 14.09 7.85
N CYS A 1099 -6.26 15.04 6.94
CA CYS A 1099 -5.15 15.67 6.22
C CYS A 1099 -4.16 16.37 7.16
N HIS A 1100 -4.65 17.12 8.15
CA HIS A 1100 -3.81 17.77 9.16
C HIS A 1100 -2.99 16.74 9.96
N ASN A 1101 -3.63 15.65 10.39
CA ASN A 1101 -2.97 14.57 11.12
C ASN A 1101 -1.92 13.85 10.25
N ALA A 1102 -2.20 13.63 8.96
CA ALA A 1102 -1.25 13.07 8.02
C ALA A 1102 -0.05 14.01 7.75
N CYS A 1103 -0.29 15.33 7.64
CA CYS A 1103 0.77 16.34 7.56
C CYS A 1103 1.67 16.29 8.80
N LYS A 1104 1.08 16.23 10.00
CA LYS A 1104 1.84 16.09 11.27
C LYS A 1104 2.64 14.79 11.35
N ALA A 1105 2.08 13.67 10.89
CA ALA A 1105 2.75 12.37 10.94
C ALA A 1105 3.92 12.27 9.96
N THR A 1106 3.84 12.94 8.81
CA THR A 1106 4.85 12.88 7.75
C THR A 1106 5.88 14.01 7.81
N GLY A 1107 5.47 15.18 8.32
CA GLY A 1107 6.19 16.45 8.20
C GLY A 1107 5.92 17.18 6.88
N LEU A 1108 5.06 16.64 6.01
CA LEU A 1108 4.72 17.24 4.72
C LEU A 1108 3.71 18.37 4.90
N ASN A 1109 3.81 19.39 4.05
CA ASN A 1109 2.74 20.37 3.89
C ASN A 1109 1.56 19.78 3.08
N ALA A 1110 0.41 20.43 3.14
CA ALA A 1110 -0.80 19.92 2.51
C ALA A 1110 -0.65 19.70 0.98
N THR A 1111 0.11 20.56 0.27
CA THR A 1111 0.36 20.40 -1.17
C THR A 1111 1.18 19.16 -1.50
N ALA A 1112 2.26 18.92 -0.73
CA ALA A 1112 3.12 17.78 -0.94
C ALA A 1112 2.41 16.48 -0.55
N LEU A 1113 1.54 16.52 0.47
CA LEU A 1113 0.71 15.39 0.86
C LEU A 1113 -0.27 14.98 -0.27
N LEU A 1114 -0.99 15.93 -0.86
CA LEU A 1114 -1.89 15.62 -1.97
C LEU A 1114 -1.13 15.14 -3.21
N ASN A 1115 0.02 15.76 -3.52
CA ASN A 1115 0.86 15.31 -4.63
C ASN A 1115 1.37 13.88 -4.42
N ALA A 1116 1.74 13.53 -3.18
CA ALA A 1116 2.16 12.18 -2.83
C ALA A 1116 1.01 11.17 -2.97
N ALA A 1117 -0.20 11.52 -2.52
CA ALA A 1117 -1.37 10.66 -2.63
C ALA A 1117 -1.90 10.52 -4.07
N SER A 1118 -1.60 11.49 -4.94
CA SER A 1118 -1.96 11.45 -6.36
C SER A 1118 -0.98 10.66 -7.24
N LEU A 1119 0.15 10.20 -6.69
CA LEU A 1119 1.11 9.41 -7.45
C LEU A 1119 0.48 8.07 -7.88
N ASP A 1120 0.81 7.65 -9.08
CA ASP A 1120 0.48 6.35 -9.65
C ASP A 1120 1.64 5.85 -10.53
N ASN A 1121 1.51 4.65 -11.09
CA ASN A 1121 2.52 4.08 -11.97
C ASN A 1121 2.72 4.82 -13.30
N ASN A 1122 1.74 5.62 -13.73
CA ASN A 1122 1.78 6.38 -14.98
C ASN A 1122 2.28 7.82 -14.77
N SER A 1123 2.53 8.21 -13.52
CA SER A 1123 2.92 9.56 -13.15
C SER A 1123 4.29 9.91 -13.74
N PRO A 1124 4.44 11.12 -14.33
CA PRO A 1124 5.70 11.54 -14.92
C PRO A 1124 6.81 11.65 -13.87
N VAL A 1125 8.05 11.42 -14.30
CA VAL A 1125 9.25 11.46 -13.43
C VAL A 1125 9.37 12.79 -12.66
N VAL A 1126 8.90 13.89 -13.24
CA VAL A 1126 8.92 15.22 -12.60
C VAL A 1126 8.05 15.26 -11.34
N GLN A 1127 6.90 14.58 -11.32
CA GLN A 1127 6.05 14.50 -10.13
C GLN A 1127 6.72 13.66 -9.04
N TRP A 1128 7.30 12.50 -9.41
CA TRP A 1128 8.09 11.68 -8.50
C TRP A 1128 9.28 12.45 -7.89
N LYS A 1129 9.98 13.25 -8.69
CA LYS A 1129 11.06 14.13 -8.21
C LYS A 1129 10.55 15.16 -7.19
N THR A 1130 9.45 15.84 -7.51
CA THR A 1130 8.88 16.88 -6.65
C THR A 1130 8.48 16.31 -5.29
N VAL A 1131 7.83 15.13 -5.28
CA VAL A 1131 7.45 14.44 -4.04
C VAL A 1131 8.69 13.93 -3.30
N GLY A 1132 9.62 13.28 -4.00
CA GLY A 1132 10.85 12.75 -3.40
C GLY A 1132 11.68 13.83 -2.69
N GLU A 1133 11.85 14.99 -3.32
CA GLU A 1133 12.54 16.14 -2.71
C GLU A 1133 11.77 16.68 -1.49
N ALA A 1134 10.45 16.85 -1.60
CA ALA A 1134 9.61 17.34 -0.50
C ALA A 1134 9.65 16.40 0.73
N VAL A 1135 9.57 15.09 0.50
CA VAL A 1135 9.66 14.08 1.57
C VAL A 1135 11.05 14.09 2.21
N MET A 1136 12.12 14.18 1.42
CA MET A 1136 13.48 14.24 1.97
C MET A 1136 13.71 15.52 2.78
N VAL A 1137 13.14 16.66 2.38
CA VAL A 1137 13.17 17.89 3.18
C VAL A 1137 12.41 17.72 4.49
N ALA A 1138 11.23 17.08 4.48
CA ALA A 1138 10.44 16.80 5.68
C ALA A 1138 11.05 15.74 6.62
N SER A 1139 12.06 14.99 6.16
CA SER A 1139 12.77 13.98 6.95
C SER A 1139 14.07 14.50 7.58
N ARG A 1140 14.58 15.65 7.11
CA ARG A 1140 15.68 16.38 7.72
C ARG A 1140 15.19 17.20 8.90
#